data_AF-A0A1Q9ELZ7-F1
#
_entry.id   AF-A0A1Q9ELZ7-F1
#
_cell.length_a   1.000
_cell.length_b   1.000
_cell.length_c   1.000
_cell.angle_alpha   90.00
_cell.angle_beta   90.00
_cell.angle_gamma   90.00
#
_symmetry.space_group_name_H-M   'P 1'
#
loop_
_entity.id
_entity.type
_entity.pdbx_description
1 polymer ?
#
loop_
_entity_poly.entity_id
_entity_poly.type
_entity_poly.pdbx_seq_one_letter_code
_entity_poly.pdbx_strand_id
1 'polypeptide(L)'
;MFSGATVFNHPIGSWNTSAVTDMAFMFRGAVAFDQAIGSWSTSAVVKMRGMFYAAQVFNHPLAAWTTSSAVDMSSMFRKAYDFNQPLDSWNTSAVTNMKGMFAGAVSFNQPLASWKTSAVTNMSFMFQKAFAFDGWIACWDTSNVRDMQGMFSGTSVFNQSLSTWDTAKVIDMNGMFEKAIAFNQPVGEWDTSAVTDLSHMFHEASSFNQPVSSWDTRSVKDMKSMFDGAHTFNQPVASWNTAAVTNMHAMFRYASVFNQPIGSWDMSAVVDASYMFYGAAAFDQPLSSWNMSALTDASFMFQLAVSFSHTRDVENWHSVSFPANHTDATHDLFQQAMDAAESTNPDRFFPLAEDFARPPCQTGNRPVAGVCTSCPTGQYAVAGESQCQECPKGAVPTPDQGYGVTLELFSFMVGVLWWRARKAADLSAKIEAAKVQMYNDLWQELPGTVAEYSARLEKLGVDKAEVSKELASMRARQSKSAGVSMRYLLSEEFTSLARQRTGMSDPTFDDMKSAFWLAPEPIGEHILCPRDGKMGCALVDWIRKDERRAQTHFLSWVWGYHISQVQSALRMYRLSAHSALAAQDMFFFMCFFVNNQFRIIVEETAAGSENLETIFEENLKRSGQMVAILDTWHQPVYLSRIWTVYEQFMASTLAIPVTIVMPESAMTSVQQQISCGTQGIQDITQSLSRVDSEHAGAWKKEDETKVKGIIEGTVGFKHVNTHVTEVMVRWIGDVVKHQFHELIQEAQHNQQSQDLNAQLGHKC
;
A
#
# COMPACT_ATOMS: atom_id res chain seq x y z
N MET A 1 -8.38 -7.62 34.37
CA MET A 1 -8.56 -8.96 35.00
C MET A 1 -7.35 -9.86 34.73
N PHE A 2 -6.95 -10.02 33.46
CA PHE A 2 -5.84 -10.85 33.01
C PHE A 2 -4.63 -10.03 32.55
N SER A 3 -4.48 -8.80 33.05
CA SER A 3 -3.37 -7.93 32.67
C SER A 3 -2.04 -8.55 33.09
N GLY A 4 -1.12 -8.73 32.13
CA GLY A 4 0.19 -9.34 32.31
C GLY A 4 0.18 -10.86 32.31
N ALA A 5 -0.96 -11.52 32.11
CA ALA A 5 -1.07 -12.97 32.07
C ALA A 5 -0.62 -13.51 30.70
N THR A 6 0.68 -13.49 30.43
CA THR A 6 1.27 -13.72 29.09
C THR A 6 0.89 -15.05 28.45
N VAL A 7 0.66 -16.10 29.24
CA VAL A 7 0.31 -17.45 28.77
C VAL A 7 -1.20 -17.75 28.86
N PHE A 8 -2.02 -16.79 29.30
CA PHE A 8 -3.44 -17.04 29.51
C PHE A 8 -4.18 -17.21 28.18
N ASN A 9 -4.80 -18.38 28.00
CA ASN A 9 -5.66 -18.69 26.85
C ASN A 9 -6.78 -19.68 27.21
N HIS A 10 -7.36 -19.56 28.41
CA HIS A 10 -8.41 -20.48 28.86
C HIS A 10 -9.80 -20.04 28.36
N PRO A 11 -10.72 -20.99 28.09
CA PRO A 11 -12.04 -20.68 27.56
C PRO A 11 -12.88 -19.88 28.55
N ILE A 12 -13.32 -18.70 28.11
CA ILE A 12 -14.15 -17.76 28.87
C ILE A 12 -15.39 -17.26 28.10
N GLY A 13 -15.66 -17.82 26.92
CA GLY A 13 -16.78 -17.40 26.07
C GLY A 13 -18.16 -17.58 26.72
N SER A 14 -18.28 -18.44 27.73
CA SER A 14 -19.53 -18.72 28.46
C SER A 14 -19.82 -17.75 29.62
N TRP A 15 -18.97 -16.76 29.85
CA TRP A 15 -19.16 -15.81 30.95
C TRP A 15 -20.37 -14.89 30.70
N ASN A 16 -21.15 -14.66 31.75
CA ASN A 16 -22.20 -13.64 31.72
C ASN A 16 -21.59 -12.25 31.96
N THR A 17 -21.48 -11.46 30.88
CA THR A 17 -20.90 -10.11 30.90
C THR A 17 -21.94 -8.99 30.87
N SER A 18 -23.24 -9.31 30.93
CA SER A 18 -24.34 -8.33 30.77
C SER A 18 -24.33 -7.15 31.74
N ALA A 19 -23.74 -7.31 32.93
CA ALA A 19 -23.63 -6.25 33.94
C ALA A 19 -22.28 -5.52 33.93
N VAL A 20 -21.34 -5.90 33.06
CA VAL A 20 -19.99 -5.32 33.03
C VAL A 20 -20.05 -3.96 32.33
N THR A 21 -19.55 -2.92 33.00
CA THR A 21 -19.49 -1.56 32.46
C THR A 21 -18.06 -1.09 32.13
N ASP A 22 -17.05 -1.80 32.65
CA ASP A 22 -15.63 -1.46 32.50
C ASP A 22 -14.84 -2.72 32.12
N MET A 23 -14.33 -2.73 30.89
CA MET A 23 -13.46 -3.79 30.37
C MET A 23 -12.03 -3.26 30.12
N ALA A 24 -11.68 -2.10 30.66
CA ALA A 24 -10.40 -1.49 30.40
C ALA A 24 -9.25 -2.41 30.83
N PHE A 25 -8.26 -2.56 29.94
CA PHE A 25 -7.05 -3.36 30.14
C PHE A 25 -7.30 -4.83 30.54
N MET A 26 -8.46 -5.38 30.22
CA MET A 26 -8.84 -6.72 30.67
C MET A 26 -7.79 -7.79 30.31
N PHE A 27 -7.26 -7.74 29.08
CA PHE A 27 -6.26 -8.67 28.52
C PHE A 27 -4.93 -7.99 28.20
N ARG A 28 -4.62 -6.85 28.85
CA ARG A 28 -3.39 -6.11 28.55
C ARG A 28 -2.15 -7.00 28.78
N GLY A 29 -1.38 -7.28 27.74
CA GLY A 29 -0.18 -8.12 27.80
C GLY A 29 -0.46 -9.61 27.95
N ALA A 30 -1.70 -10.05 27.73
CA ALA A 30 -2.03 -11.47 27.61
C ALA A 30 -1.62 -11.97 26.22
N VAL A 31 -0.31 -12.12 26.01
CA VAL A 31 0.32 -12.35 24.71
C VAL A 31 -0.28 -13.53 23.96
N ALA A 32 -0.59 -14.63 24.64
CA ALA A 32 -1.14 -15.86 24.07
C ALA A 32 -2.68 -15.92 24.02
N PHE A 33 -3.38 -14.85 24.40
CA PHE A 33 -4.84 -14.86 24.47
C PHE A 33 -5.47 -14.82 23.08
N ASP A 34 -6.22 -15.87 22.72
CA ASP A 34 -6.98 -16.01 21.49
C ASP A 34 -8.20 -16.91 21.78
N GLN A 35 -9.19 -16.36 22.50
CA GLN A 35 -10.43 -17.07 22.79
C GLN A 35 -11.63 -16.43 22.12
N ALA A 36 -12.59 -17.27 21.73
CA ALA A 36 -13.87 -16.84 21.19
C ALA A 36 -14.74 -16.18 22.27
N ILE A 37 -14.79 -14.85 22.24
CA ILE A 37 -15.58 -14.00 23.17
C ILE A 37 -16.65 -13.17 22.45
N GLY A 38 -16.92 -13.47 21.17
CA GLY A 38 -17.93 -12.77 20.38
C GLY A 38 -19.36 -12.89 20.95
N SER A 39 -19.64 -13.91 21.76
CA SER A 39 -20.94 -14.13 22.43
C SER A 39 -21.18 -13.26 23.65
N TRP A 40 -20.20 -12.47 24.10
CA TRP A 40 -20.34 -11.61 25.27
C TRP A 40 -21.33 -10.46 25.03
N SER A 41 -22.11 -10.13 26.06
CA SER A 41 -22.95 -8.93 26.05
C SER A 41 -22.12 -7.72 26.44
N THR A 42 -21.96 -6.77 25.50
CA THR A 42 -21.15 -5.56 25.69
C THR A 42 -21.97 -4.26 25.71
N SER A 43 -23.30 -4.36 25.64
CA SER A 43 -24.22 -3.20 25.58
C SER A 43 -24.08 -2.19 26.75
N ALA A 44 -23.67 -2.67 27.94
CA ALA A 44 -23.46 -1.85 29.13
C ALA A 44 -22.02 -1.32 29.26
N VAL A 45 -21.08 -1.75 28.41
CA VAL A 45 -19.66 -1.43 28.53
C VAL A 45 -19.39 -0.02 28.02
N VAL A 46 -18.88 0.84 28.90
CA VAL A 46 -18.55 2.24 28.61
C VAL A 46 -17.06 2.43 28.36
N LYS A 47 -16.21 1.63 29.04
CA LYS A 47 -14.76 1.74 28.97
C LYS A 47 -14.15 0.49 28.33
N MET A 48 -13.57 0.66 27.15
CA MET A 48 -12.89 -0.41 26.39
C MET A 48 -11.38 -0.14 26.21
N ARG A 49 -10.88 0.94 26.80
CA ARG A 49 -9.48 1.37 26.72
C ARG A 49 -8.51 0.22 26.99
N GLY A 50 -7.63 -0.04 26.04
CA GLY A 50 -6.52 -0.99 26.17
C GLY A 50 -6.93 -2.44 26.43
N MET A 51 -8.20 -2.82 26.16
CA MET A 51 -8.72 -4.14 26.50
C MET A 51 -7.83 -5.29 25.98
N PHE A 52 -7.36 -5.19 24.73
CA PHE A 52 -6.48 -6.16 24.05
C PHE A 52 -5.07 -5.61 23.80
N TYR A 53 -4.63 -4.59 24.55
CA TYR A 53 -3.28 -4.06 24.41
C TYR A 53 -2.28 -5.22 24.53
N ALA A 54 -1.46 -5.47 23.51
CA ALA A 54 -0.45 -6.52 23.46
C ALA A 54 -0.99 -7.95 23.70
N ALA A 55 -2.26 -8.19 23.39
CA ALA A 55 -2.77 -9.54 23.13
C ALA A 55 -2.38 -9.92 21.69
N GLN A 56 -1.13 -10.35 21.53
CA GLN A 56 -0.44 -10.34 20.23
C GLN A 56 -1.09 -11.24 19.19
N VAL A 57 -1.60 -12.39 19.63
CA VAL A 57 -2.20 -13.41 18.74
C VAL A 57 -3.73 -13.34 18.67
N PHE A 58 -4.35 -12.39 19.37
CA PHE A 58 -5.82 -12.31 19.42
C PHE A 58 -6.40 -11.97 18.05
N ASN A 59 -7.22 -12.85 17.49
CA ASN A 59 -7.82 -12.65 16.17
C ASN A 59 -9.23 -13.28 16.04
N HIS A 60 -10.02 -13.25 17.12
CA HIS A 60 -11.39 -13.78 17.09
C HIS A 60 -12.46 -12.73 16.75
N PRO A 61 -13.56 -13.13 16.06
CA PRO A 61 -14.62 -12.20 15.64
C PRO A 61 -15.28 -11.44 16.80
N LEU A 62 -15.46 -10.13 16.61
CA LEU A 62 -16.11 -9.22 17.56
C LEU A 62 -17.31 -8.45 16.97
N ALA A 63 -17.74 -8.79 15.75
CA ALA A 63 -18.80 -8.08 15.04
C ALA A 63 -20.16 -8.10 15.76
N ALA A 64 -20.42 -9.10 16.61
CA ALA A 64 -21.65 -9.23 17.39
C ALA A 64 -21.73 -8.30 18.62
N TRP A 65 -20.64 -7.62 18.97
CA TRP A 65 -20.60 -6.73 20.13
C TRP A 65 -21.43 -5.46 19.91
N THR A 66 -22.12 -5.01 20.96
CA THR A 66 -22.82 -3.73 20.99
C THR A 66 -21.93 -2.67 21.62
N THR A 67 -21.51 -1.68 20.84
CA THR A 67 -20.52 -0.66 21.24
C THR A 67 -21.09 0.75 21.42
N SER A 68 -22.41 0.92 21.30
CA SER A 68 -23.08 2.24 21.33
C SER A 68 -22.88 3.05 22.62
N SER A 69 -22.50 2.38 23.72
CA SER A 69 -22.24 3.01 25.03
C SER A 69 -20.77 3.35 25.26
N ALA A 70 -19.87 2.89 24.39
CA ALA A 70 -18.43 3.05 24.57
C ALA A 70 -17.99 4.49 24.25
N VAL A 71 -17.25 5.10 25.17
CA VAL A 71 -16.79 6.49 25.06
C VAL A 71 -15.28 6.59 24.81
N ASP A 72 -14.51 5.65 25.36
CA ASP A 72 -13.04 5.59 25.24
C ASP A 72 -12.60 4.20 24.73
N MET A 73 -12.08 4.18 23.51
CA MET A 73 -11.51 3.00 22.84
C MET A 73 -9.98 3.13 22.65
N SER A 74 -9.35 4.07 23.35
CA SER A 74 -7.92 4.31 23.20
C SER A 74 -7.09 3.05 23.46
N SER A 75 -6.11 2.79 22.60
CA SER A 75 -5.21 1.65 22.68
C SER A 75 -5.87 0.27 22.72
N MET A 76 -7.15 0.13 22.37
CA MET A 76 -7.90 -1.12 22.55
C MET A 76 -7.20 -2.34 21.94
N PHE A 77 -6.65 -2.21 20.72
CA PHE A 77 -5.93 -3.25 19.98
C PHE A 77 -4.45 -2.91 19.79
N ARG A 78 -3.89 -2.02 20.62
CA ARG A 78 -2.49 -1.60 20.50
C ARG A 78 -1.56 -2.82 20.65
N LYS A 79 -0.73 -3.10 19.64
CA LYS A 79 0.16 -4.26 19.55
C LYS A 79 -0.56 -5.63 19.56
N ALA A 80 -1.82 -5.68 19.15
CA ALA A 80 -2.47 -6.94 18.79
C ALA A 80 -2.07 -7.29 17.34
N TYR A 81 -0.90 -7.92 17.19
CA TYR A 81 -0.22 -8.06 15.90
C TYR A 81 -1.05 -8.81 14.85
N ASP A 82 -1.78 -9.84 15.28
CA ASP A 82 -2.54 -10.73 14.40
C ASP A 82 -3.99 -10.28 14.20
N PHE A 83 -4.45 -9.26 14.94
CA PHE A 83 -5.84 -8.83 14.90
C PHE A 83 -6.21 -8.24 13.53
N ASN A 84 -7.14 -8.89 12.83
CA ASN A 84 -7.63 -8.46 11.52
C ASN A 84 -9.10 -8.84 11.30
N GLN A 85 -9.94 -8.71 12.34
CA GLN A 85 -11.35 -9.07 12.29
C GLN A 85 -12.24 -7.86 11.95
N PRO A 86 -13.36 -8.07 11.22
CA PRO A 86 -14.25 -6.99 10.82
C PRO A 86 -14.90 -6.31 12.02
N LEU A 87 -14.95 -4.97 11.98
CA LEU A 87 -15.48 -4.08 13.02
C LEU A 87 -16.46 -3.04 12.46
N ASP A 88 -16.89 -3.18 11.21
CA ASP A 88 -17.78 -2.26 10.51
C ASP A 88 -19.19 -2.21 11.10
N SER A 89 -19.62 -3.24 11.84
CA SER A 89 -20.90 -3.25 12.54
C SER A 89 -20.93 -2.39 13.81
N TRP A 90 -19.78 -1.89 14.28
CA TRP A 90 -19.68 -1.18 15.55
C TRP A 90 -20.28 0.24 15.45
N ASN A 91 -21.06 0.60 16.47
CA ASN A 91 -21.58 1.96 16.61
C ASN A 91 -20.60 2.80 17.45
N THR A 92 -19.81 3.64 16.77
CA THR A 92 -18.80 4.51 17.38
C THR A 92 -19.28 5.94 17.68
N SER A 93 -20.57 6.23 17.53
CA SER A 93 -21.10 7.60 17.66
C SER A 93 -20.88 8.28 19.02
N ALA A 94 -20.69 7.52 20.09
CA ALA A 94 -20.38 8.04 21.42
C ALA A 94 -18.87 8.13 21.73
N VAL A 95 -18.01 7.59 20.85
CA VAL A 95 -16.57 7.52 21.07
C VAL A 95 -15.97 8.91 20.87
N THR A 96 -15.24 9.37 21.89
CA THR A 96 -14.56 10.68 21.86
C THR A 96 -13.05 10.56 21.74
N ASN A 97 -12.49 9.37 22.05
CA ASN A 97 -11.06 9.09 22.08
C ASN A 97 -10.73 7.76 21.40
N MET A 98 -9.97 7.84 20.29
CA MET A 98 -9.48 6.70 19.51
C MET A 98 -7.95 6.58 19.55
N LYS A 99 -7.29 7.32 20.46
CA LYS A 99 -5.83 7.38 20.55
C LYS A 99 -5.18 6.01 20.54
N GLY A 100 -4.35 5.74 19.54
CA GLY A 100 -3.56 4.52 19.44
C GLY A 100 -4.36 3.23 19.35
N MET A 101 -5.65 3.27 18.97
CA MET A 101 -6.55 2.12 19.01
C MET A 101 -5.97 0.90 18.30
N PHE A 102 -5.35 1.08 17.13
CA PHE A 102 -4.72 0.05 16.31
C PHE A 102 -3.20 0.21 16.22
N ALA A 103 -2.58 0.96 17.13
CA ALA A 103 -1.14 1.21 17.09
C ALA A 103 -0.35 -0.11 17.20
N GLY A 104 0.36 -0.50 16.14
CA GLY A 104 1.11 -1.74 16.05
C GLY A 104 0.23 -2.97 15.84
N ALA A 105 -1.03 -2.82 15.42
CA ALA A 105 -1.83 -3.93 14.92
C ALA A 105 -1.39 -4.24 13.48
N VAL A 106 -0.27 -4.96 13.36
CA VAL A 106 0.50 -5.12 12.11
C VAL A 106 -0.35 -5.65 10.96
N SER A 107 -1.25 -6.61 11.24
CA SER A 107 -2.06 -7.29 10.22
C SER A 107 -3.40 -6.60 9.93
N PHE A 108 -3.76 -5.55 10.67
CA PHE A 108 -5.10 -4.96 10.60
C PHE A 108 -5.31 -4.17 9.29
N ASN A 109 -6.28 -4.58 8.49
CA ASN A 109 -6.70 -3.89 7.26
C ASN A 109 -8.20 -4.10 6.95
N GLN A 110 -9.05 -3.96 7.97
CA GLN A 110 -10.50 -4.17 7.83
C GLN A 110 -11.24 -2.87 7.51
N PRO A 111 -12.42 -2.93 6.87
CA PRO A 111 -13.21 -1.75 6.55
C PRO A 111 -13.71 -1.05 7.82
N LEU A 112 -13.62 0.29 7.82
CA LEU A 112 -14.06 1.16 8.92
C LEU A 112 -14.97 2.32 8.43
N ALA A 113 -15.44 2.26 7.19
CA ALA A 113 -16.17 3.36 6.55
C ALA A 113 -17.51 3.70 7.23
N SER A 114 -18.13 2.72 7.90
CA SER A 114 -19.40 2.86 8.61
C SER A 114 -19.29 3.56 9.97
N TRP A 115 -18.07 3.80 10.47
CA TRP A 115 -17.86 4.40 11.78
C TRP A 115 -18.31 5.87 11.81
N LYS A 116 -18.94 6.25 12.93
CA LYS A 116 -19.43 7.60 13.17
C LYS A 116 -18.42 8.34 14.04
N THR A 117 -17.60 9.19 13.43
CA THR A 117 -16.46 9.86 14.10
C THR A 117 -16.72 11.30 14.52
N SER A 118 -17.92 11.84 14.31
CA SER A 118 -18.23 13.26 14.56
C SER A 118 -18.02 13.72 16.01
N ALA A 119 -18.01 12.80 16.98
CA ALA A 119 -17.73 13.07 18.39
C ALA A 119 -16.25 12.94 18.77
N VAL A 120 -15.41 12.40 17.89
CA VAL A 120 -14.00 12.10 18.16
C VAL A 120 -13.19 13.39 18.21
N THR A 121 -12.40 13.53 19.28
CA THR A 121 -11.52 14.69 19.48
C THR A 121 -10.04 14.32 19.43
N ASN A 122 -9.70 13.04 19.60
CA ASN A 122 -8.32 12.56 19.62
C ASN A 122 -8.17 11.29 18.77
N MET A 123 -7.33 11.39 17.73
CA MET A 123 -6.95 10.29 16.83
C MET A 123 -5.42 10.05 16.83
N SER A 124 -4.67 10.61 17.78
CA SER A 124 -3.21 10.45 17.78
C SER A 124 -2.80 8.98 17.82
N PHE A 125 -1.82 8.64 17.01
CA PHE A 125 -1.22 7.32 16.87
C PHE A 125 -2.19 6.21 16.47
N MET A 126 -3.42 6.52 16.03
CA MET A 126 -4.49 5.53 15.85
C MET A 126 -4.06 4.30 15.05
N PHE A 127 -3.30 4.50 13.97
CA PHE A 127 -2.75 3.45 13.10
C PHE A 127 -1.23 3.38 13.12
N GLN A 128 -0.56 3.97 14.11
CA GLN A 128 0.91 3.98 14.17
C GLN A 128 1.46 2.55 14.07
N LYS A 129 2.29 2.25 13.06
CA LYS A 129 2.89 0.95 12.78
C LYS A 129 1.88 -0.18 12.48
N ALA A 130 0.68 0.16 12.04
CA ALA A 130 -0.23 -0.80 11.41
C ALA A 130 0.22 -1.03 9.95
N PHE A 131 1.25 -1.86 9.76
CA PHE A 131 1.97 -1.96 8.49
C PHE A 131 1.09 -2.38 7.29
N ALA A 132 0.03 -3.14 7.51
CA ALA A 132 -0.90 -3.60 6.47
C ALA A 132 -2.08 -2.65 6.22
N PHE A 133 -2.26 -1.59 7.01
CA PHE A 133 -3.45 -0.76 6.95
C PHE A 133 -3.46 0.12 5.68
N ASP A 134 -4.49 -0.05 4.85
CA ASP A 134 -4.82 0.75 3.67
C ASP A 134 -6.34 0.94 3.55
N GLY A 135 -7.06 0.91 4.68
CA GLY A 135 -8.51 0.96 4.71
C GLY A 135 -9.07 2.33 4.32
N TRP A 136 -10.18 2.33 3.57
CA TRP A 136 -10.88 3.55 3.19
C TRP A 136 -11.54 4.24 4.40
N ILE A 137 -11.12 5.49 4.66
CA ILE A 137 -11.59 6.32 5.80
C ILE A 137 -11.88 7.78 5.40
N ALA A 138 -11.98 8.06 4.11
CA ALA A 138 -12.27 9.43 3.65
C ALA A 138 -13.66 9.93 4.11
N CYS A 139 -14.60 9.02 4.38
CA CYS A 139 -15.95 9.36 4.82
C CYS A 139 -16.05 9.77 6.30
N TRP A 140 -14.96 9.73 7.06
CA TRP A 140 -14.97 10.14 8.46
C TRP A 140 -15.18 11.65 8.61
N ASP A 141 -16.00 12.02 9.60
CA ASP A 141 -16.12 13.39 10.06
C ASP A 141 -14.99 13.68 11.07
N THR A 142 -14.05 14.54 10.67
CA THR A 142 -12.90 14.97 11.48
C THR A 142 -13.05 16.38 12.05
N SER A 143 -14.19 17.03 11.85
CA SER A 143 -14.41 18.45 12.18
C SER A 143 -14.25 18.81 13.66
N ASN A 144 -14.23 17.82 14.56
CA ASN A 144 -14.00 17.98 15.99
C ASN A 144 -12.65 17.45 16.49
N VAL A 145 -11.85 16.85 15.60
CA VAL A 145 -10.54 16.31 15.95
C VAL A 145 -9.56 17.46 16.21
N ARG A 146 -8.82 17.35 17.32
CA ARG A 146 -7.79 18.33 17.73
C ARG A 146 -6.38 17.79 17.67
N ASP A 147 -6.22 16.47 17.74
CA ASP A 147 -4.93 15.78 17.84
C ASP A 147 -4.87 14.62 16.85
N MET A 148 -3.99 14.75 15.85
CA MET A 148 -3.69 13.75 14.82
C MET A 148 -2.22 13.30 14.85
N GLN A 149 -1.50 13.61 15.94
CA GLN A 149 -0.09 13.27 16.11
C GLN A 149 0.18 11.80 15.77
N GLY A 150 1.10 11.54 14.84
CA GLY A 150 1.57 10.19 14.53
C GLY A 150 0.50 9.22 14.02
N MET A 151 -0.66 9.71 13.56
CA MET A 151 -1.82 8.87 13.24
C MET A 151 -1.49 7.73 12.27
N PHE A 152 -0.70 8.01 11.23
CA PHE A 152 -0.24 7.08 10.20
C PHE A 152 1.27 6.81 10.26
N SER A 153 1.92 7.11 11.40
CA SER A 153 3.36 6.92 11.57
C SER A 153 3.72 5.44 11.38
N GLY A 154 4.46 5.08 10.33
CA GLY A 154 4.88 3.74 9.99
C GLY A 154 3.81 2.88 9.33
N THR A 155 2.74 3.43 8.77
CA THR A 155 1.81 2.69 7.90
C THR A 155 2.40 2.59 6.49
N SER A 156 3.26 1.59 6.27
CA SER A 156 4.11 1.52 5.06
C SER A 156 3.37 1.46 3.73
N VAL A 157 2.14 0.93 3.71
CA VAL A 157 1.33 0.73 2.49
C VAL A 157 0.18 1.73 2.33
N PHE A 158 -0.12 2.51 3.37
CA PHE A 158 -1.29 3.40 3.39
C PHE A 158 -1.17 4.49 2.31
N ASN A 159 -2.14 4.55 1.40
CA ASN A 159 -2.18 5.57 0.35
C ASN A 159 -3.61 5.97 -0.04
N GLN A 160 -4.56 5.88 0.90
CA GLN A 160 -5.95 6.29 0.67
C GLN A 160 -6.14 7.81 0.74
N SER A 161 -7.08 8.34 -0.04
CA SER A 161 -7.36 9.79 -0.08
C SER A 161 -7.91 10.29 1.26
N LEU A 162 -7.43 11.46 1.70
CA LEU A 162 -7.86 12.17 2.90
C LEU A 162 -8.36 13.60 2.59
N SER A 163 -8.68 13.85 1.32
CA SER A 163 -9.04 15.19 0.81
C SER A 163 -10.33 15.77 1.39
N THR A 164 -11.19 14.93 1.94
CA THR A 164 -12.49 15.30 2.53
C THR A 164 -12.41 15.65 4.01
N TRP A 165 -11.25 15.50 4.64
CA TRP A 165 -11.09 15.76 6.07
C TRP A 165 -11.09 17.26 6.37
N ASP A 166 -11.86 17.64 7.39
CA ASP A 166 -11.81 18.96 8.01
C ASP A 166 -10.71 18.97 9.08
N THR A 167 -9.67 19.77 8.86
CA THR A 167 -8.52 19.92 9.77
C THR A 167 -8.49 21.24 10.52
N ALA A 168 -9.51 22.10 10.38
CA ALA A 168 -9.48 23.47 10.90
C ALA A 168 -9.33 23.57 12.43
N LYS A 169 -9.70 22.51 13.17
CA LYS A 169 -9.53 22.43 14.64
C LYS A 169 -8.30 21.64 15.09
N VAL A 170 -7.51 21.09 14.17
CA VAL A 170 -6.33 20.28 14.50
C VAL A 170 -5.19 21.20 14.94
N ILE A 171 -4.61 20.88 16.09
CA ILE A 171 -3.53 21.66 16.72
C ILE A 171 -2.18 20.94 16.56
N ASP A 172 -2.20 19.60 16.59
CA ASP A 172 -1.01 18.75 16.55
C ASP A 172 -1.11 17.74 15.40
N MET A 173 -0.16 17.84 14.46
CA MET A 173 0.05 16.92 13.33
C MET A 173 1.47 16.32 13.35
N ASN A 174 2.20 16.45 14.46
CA ASN A 174 3.57 15.96 14.59
C ASN A 174 3.69 14.50 14.14
N GLY A 175 4.59 14.22 13.21
CA GLY A 175 4.86 12.86 12.75
C GLY A 175 3.69 12.13 12.08
N MET A 176 2.62 12.83 11.65
CA MET A 176 1.39 12.18 11.17
C MET A 176 1.64 11.12 10.10
N PHE A 177 2.55 11.38 9.15
CA PHE A 177 2.96 10.45 8.09
C PHE A 177 4.43 10.02 8.18
N GLU A 178 5.04 10.10 9.38
CA GLU A 178 6.41 9.61 9.59
C GLU A 178 6.53 8.15 9.14
N LYS A 179 7.47 7.80 8.26
CA LYS A 179 7.70 6.45 7.72
C LYS A 179 6.48 5.87 6.99
N ALA A 180 5.54 6.69 6.53
CA ALA A 180 4.46 6.28 5.64
C ALA A 180 4.97 6.19 4.19
N ILE A 181 5.78 5.16 3.93
CA ILE A 181 6.61 5.01 2.73
C ILE A 181 5.83 5.24 1.42
N ALA A 182 4.63 4.64 1.29
CA ALA A 182 3.81 4.70 0.08
C ALA A 182 2.89 5.92 -0.03
N PHE A 183 2.76 6.73 1.03
CA PHE A 183 1.77 7.80 1.08
C PHE A 183 2.12 8.94 0.10
N ASN A 184 1.21 9.25 -0.81
CA ASN A 184 1.37 10.31 -1.79
C ASN A 184 0.01 10.91 -2.23
N GLN A 185 -0.93 11.06 -1.29
CA GLN A 185 -2.26 11.61 -1.58
C GLN A 185 -2.35 13.12 -1.33
N PRO A 186 -3.21 13.86 -2.07
CA PRO A 186 -3.35 15.30 -1.90
C PRO A 186 -3.77 15.68 -0.48
N VAL A 187 -2.99 16.57 0.13
CA VAL A 187 -3.24 17.17 1.47
C VAL A 187 -3.09 18.69 1.45
N GLY A 188 -2.95 19.30 0.28
CA GLY A 188 -2.76 20.74 0.13
C GLY A 188 -3.96 21.58 0.59
N GLU A 189 -5.17 21.06 0.49
CA GLU A 189 -6.41 21.77 0.86
C GLU A 189 -6.70 21.75 2.38
N TRP A 190 -5.82 21.18 3.19
CA TRP A 190 -5.97 21.17 4.64
C TRP A 190 -5.76 22.55 5.23
N ASP A 191 -6.63 22.93 6.17
CA ASP A 191 -6.44 24.10 7.02
C ASP A 191 -5.43 23.76 8.12
N THR A 192 -4.26 24.39 8.06
CA THR A 192 -3.17 24.24 9.04
C THR A 192 -3.00 25.47 9.94
N SER A 193 -3.92 26.45 9.89
CA SER A 193 -3.76 27.76 10.55
C SER A 193 -3.65 27.67 12.09
N ALA A 194 -4.22 26.62 12.68
CA ALA A 194 -4.16 26.31 14.10
C ALA A 194 -2.97 25.42 14.51
N VAL A 195 -2.23 24.86 13.56
CA VAL A 195 -1.13 23.92 13.82
C VAL A 195 0.12 24.66 14.28
N THR A 196 0.73 24.20 15.37
CA THR A 196 1.96 24.81 15.91
C THR A 196 3.21 23.95 15.74
N ASP A 197 3.06 22.65 15.48
CA ASP A 197 4.14 21.68 15.33
C ASP A 197 3.92 20.83 14.07
N LEU A 198 4.83 20.97 13.10
CA LEU A 198 4.90 20.16 11.87
C LEU A 198 6.15 19.27 11.86
N SER A 199 6.83 19.13 12.99
CA SER A 199 8.02 18.28 13.05
C SER A 199 7.68 16.84 12.73
N HIS A 200 8.60 16.19 12.03
CA HIS A 200 8.50 14.82 11.53
C HIS A 200 7.31 14.52 10.61
N MET A 201 6.50 15.51 10.17
CA MET A 201 5.25 15.29 9.42
C MET A 201 5.36 14.27 8.29
N PHE A 202 6.43 14.35 7.48
CA PHE A 202 6.76 13.47 6.36
C PHE A 202 8.15 12.83 6.49
N HIS A 203 8.68 12.71 7.71
CA HIS A 203 9.97 12.08 7.98
C HIS A 203 9.99 10.65 7.43
N GLU A 204 10.90 10.32 6.52
CA GLU A 204 11.01 9.04 5.81
C GLU A 204 9.75 8.63 4.99
N ALA A 205 8.88 9.59 4.64
CA ALA A 205 7.77 9.36 3.70
C ALA A 205 8.29 9.41 2.25
N SER A 206 9.02 8.37 1.85
CA SER A 206 9.85 8.40 0.63
C SER A 206 9.12 8.72 -0.67
N SER A 207 7.85 8.34 -0.81
CA SER A 207 7.04 8.57 -2.02
C SER A 207 6.26 9.88 -2.02
N PHE A 208 6.29 10.66 -0.95
CA PHE A 208 5.49 11.87 -0.82
C PHE A 208 6.03 13.01 -1.70
N ASN A 209 5.21 13.49 -2.63
CA ASN A 209 5.54 14.62 -3.50
C ASN A 209 4.29 15.43 -3.91
N GLN A 210 3.35 15.63 -2.97
CA GLN A 210 2.11 16.38 -3.23
C GLN A 210 2.25 17.86 -2.86
N PRO A 211 1.55 18.77 -3.58
CA PRO A 211 1.58 20.19 -3.28
C PRO A 211 1.11 20.51 -1.85
N VAL A 212 1.88 21.35 -1.15
CA VAL A 212 1.63 21.82 0.22
C VAL A 212 1.83 23.33 0.38
N SER A 213 1.92 24.06 -0.74
CA SER A 213 2.19 25.50 -0.76
C SER A 213 1.07 26.36 -0.17
N SER A 214 -0.15 25.81 -0.11
CA SER A 214 -1.36 26.42 0.42
C SER A 214 -1.49 26.36 1.95
N TRP A 215 -0.62 25.60 2.63
CA TRP A 215 -0.65 25.51 4.09
C TRP A 215 -0.34 26.86 4.75
N ASP A 216 -1.16 27.24 5.73
CA ASP A 216 -0.90 28.38 6.59
C ASP A 216 0.08 27.98 7.70
N THR A 217 1.32 28.42 7.58
CA THR A 217 2.40 28.10 8.54
C THR A 217 2.67 29.22 9.55
N ARG A 218 1.86 30.28 9.60
CA ARG A 218 2.12 31.46 10.46
C ARG A 218 2.21 31.15 11.95
N SER A 219 1.52 30.10 12.39
CA SER A 219 1.49 29.64 13.79
C SER A 219 2.55 28.58 14.10
N VAL A 220 3.25 28.05 13.10
CA VAL A 220 4.18 26.93 13.23
C VAL A 220 5.49 27.39 13.86
N LYS A 221 5.95 26.63 14.88
CA LYS A 221 7.19 26.91 15.62
C LYS A 221 8.27 25.86 15.39
N ASP A 222 7.88 24.62 15.11
CA ASP A 222 8.80 23.50 14.90
C ASP A 222 8.53 22.82 13.55
N MET A 223 9.59 22.72 12.73
CA MET A 223 9.62 22.03 11.43
C MET A 223 10.75 20.99 11.37
N LYS A 224 11.28 20.58 12.52
CA LYS A 224 12.35 19.59 12.65
C LYS A 224 12.03 18.33 11.85
N SER A 225 12.98 17.88 11.04
CA SER A 225 12.91 16.63 10.28
C SER A 225 11.64 16.46 9.44
N MET A 226 10.95 17.55 9.09
CA MET A 226 9.64 17.50 8.42
C MET A 226 9.69 16.68 7.12
N PHE A 227 10.78 16.81 6.35
CA PHE A 227 11.04 16.08 5.10
C PHE A 227 12.37 15.30 5.16
N ASP A 228 12.89 14.98 6.34
CA ASP A 228 14.10 14.15 6.47
C ASP A 228 13.83 12.78 5.82
N GLY A 229 14.60 12.37 4.81
CA GLY A 229 14.39 11.12 4.07
C GLY A 229 13.20 11.12 3.11
N ALA A 230 12.53 12.26 2.85
CA ALA A 230 11.48 12.37 1.83
C ALA A 230 12.09 12.46 0.42
N HIS A 231 12.63 11.34 -0.08
CA HIS A 231 13.52 11.29 -1.25
C HIS A 231 12.94 11.83 -2.56
N THR A 232 11.61 11.88 -2.70
CA THR A 232 10.92 12.35 -3.92
C THR A 232 10.34 13.75 -3.80
N PHE A 233 10.37 14.36 -2.61
CA PHE A 233 9.73 15.63 -2.36
C PHE A 233 10.48 16.78 -3.05
N ASN A 234 9.79 17.50 -3.95
CA ASN A 234 10.32 18.68 -4.63
C ASN A 234 9.21 19.71 -4.93
N GLN A 235 8.24 19.87 -4.03
CA GLN A 235 7.11 20.77 -4.24
C GLN A 235 7.41 22.19 -3.75
N PRO A 236 6.88 23.24 -4.40
CA PRO A 236 7.11 24.62 -3.99
C PRO A 236 6.66 24.88 -2.55
N VAL A 237 7.55 25.49 -1.76
CA VAL A 237 7.30 25.88 -0.35
C VAL A 237 7.71 27.33 -0.06
N ALA A 238 8.01 28.10 -1.10
CA ALA A 238 8.44 29.50 -0.99
C ALA A 238 7.39 30.42 -0.32
N SER A 239 6.11 30.04 -0.39
CA SER A 239 4.96 30.78 0.13
C SER A 239 4.76 30.66 1.64
N TRP A 240 5.45 29.73 2.30
CA TRP A 240 5.32 29.53 3.73
C TRP A 240 5.84 30.72 4.53
N ASN A 241 5.11 31.07 5.60
CA ASN A 241 5.57 32.02 6.59
C ASN A 241 6.39 31.30 7.66
N THR A 242 7.68 31.58 7.72
CA THR A 242 8.63 30.96 8.65
C THR A 242 9.03 31.86 9.82
N ALA A 243 8.44 33.06 9.95
CA ALA A 243 8.87 34.07 10.92
C ALA A 243 8.72 33.63 12.39
N ALA A 244 7.83 32.68 12.66
CA ALA A 244 7.63 32.09 13.99
C ALA A 244 8.43 30.80 14.24
N VAL A 245 9.09 30.25 13.21
CA VAL A 245 9.79 28.96 13.28
C VAL A 245 11.12 29.14 14.00
N THR A 246 11.34 28.35 15.04
CA THR A 246 12.58 28.37 15.83
C THR A 246 13.47 27.15 15.56
N ASN A 247 12.91 26.07 15.02
CA ASN A 247 13.61 24.79 14.84
C ASN A 247 13.38 24.23 13.43
N MET A 248 14.47 24.09 12.67
CA MET A 248 14.52 23.48 11.33
C MET A 248 15.59 22.38 11.27
N HIS A 249 15.98 21.81 12.42
CA HIS A 249 16.94 20.71 12.50
C HIS A 249 16.55 19.60 11.51
N ALA A 250 17.48 19.22 10.62
CA ALA A 250 17.30 18.16 9.63
C ALA A 250 16.06 18.30 8.72
N MET A 251 15.46 19.49 8.55
CA MET A 251 14.18 19.66 7.83
C MET A 251 14.14 19.00 6.45
N PHE A 252 15.22 19.06 5.67
CA PHE A 252 15.38 18.46 4.34
C PHE A 252 16.54 17.46 4.26
N ARG A 253 16.98 16.91 5.39
CA ARG A 253 18.07 15.93 5.42
C ARG A 253 17.73 14.76 4.50
N TYR A 254 18.62 14.35 3.61
CA TYR A 254 18.39 13.31 2.61
C TYR A 254 17.15 13.48 1.70
N ALA A 255 16.55 14.67 1.62
CA ALA A 255 15.56 15.01 0.59
C ALA A 255 16.29 15.23 -0.75
N SER A 256 16.75 14.13 -1.34
CA SER A 256 17.82 14.11 -2.36
C SER A 256 17.53 14.93 -3.62
N VAL A 257 16.26 15.13 -3.96
CA VAL A 257 15.81 15.84 -5.17
C VAL A 257 15.28 17.24 -4.88
N PHE A 258 15.22 17.65 -3.61
CA PHE A 258 14.66 18.95 -3.23
C PHE A 258 15.55 20.09 -3.71
N ASN A 259 15.00 20.96 -4.54
CA ASN A 259 15.71 22.13 -5.08
C ASN A 259 14.75 23.31 -5.35
N GLN A 260 13.81 23.55 -4.44
CA GLN A 260 12.82 24.63 -4.59
C GLN A 260 13.34 25.95 -4.00
N PRO A 261 12.99 27.10 -4.59
CA PRO A 261 13.46 28.39 -4.12
C PRO A 261 12.89 28.70 -2.73
N ILE A 262 13.78 28.88 -1.75
CA ILE A 262 13.44 29.17 -0.35
C ILE A 262 14.14 30.42 0.19
N GLY A 263 14.81 31.20 -0.67
CA GLY A 263 15.46 32.45 -0.28
C GLY A 263 14.51 33.49 0.32
N SER A 264 13.19 33.39 0.05
CA SER A 264 12.17 34.28 0.60
C SER A 264 11.78 34.01 2.05
N TRP A 265 12.25 32.93 2.67
CA TRP A 265 11.93 32.59 4.05
C TRP A 265 12.53 33.59 5.05
N ASP A 266 11.75 33.91 6.07
CA ASP A 266 12.22 34.65 7.25
C ASP A 266 12.87 33.68 8.23
N MET A 267 14.19 33.76 8.35
CA MET A 267 15.00 32.90 9.21
C MET A 267 15.40 33.57 10.54
N SER A 268 14.89 34.78 10.80
CA SER A 268 15.35 35.62 11.92
C SER A 268 15.07 35.04 13.30
N ALA A 269 14.12 34.10 13.42
CA ALA A 269 13.78 33.41 14.64
C ALA A 269 14.39 32.00 14.76
N VAL A 270 15.03 31.47 13.70
CA VAL A 270 15.54 30.09 13.67
C VAL A 270 16.79 29.97 14.52
N VAL A 271 16.74 29.09 15.52
CA VAL A 271 17.81 28.83 16.49
C VAL A 271 18.64 27.61 16.12
N ASP A 272 18.00 26.59 15.52
CA ASP A 272 18.64 25.34 15.10
C ASP A 272 18.28 25.01 13.64
N ALA A 273 19.29 25.01 12.78
CA ALA A 273 19.24 24.54 11.39
C ALA A 273 20.31 23.46 11.12
N SER A 274 20.80 22.81 12.18
CA SER A 274 21.78 21.73 12.04
C SER A 274 21.22 20.60 11.18
N TYR A 275 22.06 20.02 10.33
CA TYR A 275 21.70 19.00 9.35
C TYR A 275 20.59 19.36 8.34
N MET A 276 20.11 20.60 8.26
CA MET A 276 18.90 20.95 7.49
C MET A 276 18.94 20.47 6.03
N PHE A 277 20.06 20.59 5.34
CA PHE A 277 20.27 20.12 3.95
C PHE A 277 21.30 18.98 3.86
N TYR A 278 21.57 18.28 4.98
CA TYR A 278 22.56 17.22 4.99
C TYR A 278 22.16 16.12 3.99
N GLY A 279 22.97 15.86 2.97
CA GLY A 279 22.65 14.89 1.93
C GLY A 279 21.49 15.26 0.99
N ALA A 280 21.01 16.51 1.01
CA ALA A 280 20.07 17.04 0.02
C ALA A 280 20.81 17.29 -1.31
N ALA A 281 21.12 16.20 -2.02
CA ALA A 281 22.11 16.18 -3.09
C ALA A 281 21.87 17.22 -4.19
N ALA A 282 20.61 17.44 -4.59
CA ALA A 282 20.22 18.36 -5.67
C ALA A 282 20.05 19.82 -5.24
N PHE A 283 20.18 20.14 -3.93
CA PHE A 283 19.89 21.47 -3.42
C PHE A 283 20.95 22.49 -3.86
N ASP A 284 20.54 23.48 -4.66
CA ASP A 284 21.39 24.55 -5.18
C ASP A 284 20.56 25.82 -5.37
N GLN A 285 20.16 26.44 -4.25
CA GLN A 285 19.37 27.67 -4.24
C GLN A 285 20.11 28.81 -3.54
N PRO A 286 19.91 30.06 -3.98
CA PRO A 286 20.50 31.22 -3.33
C PRO A 286 19.85 31.48 -1.96
N LEU A 287 20.69 31.76 -0.96
CA LEU A 287 20.30 31.96 0.45
C LEU A 287 20.74 33.33 1.01
N SER A 288 21.27 34.20 0.16
CA SER A 288 21.84 35.50 0.56
C SER A 288 20.88 36.45 1.29
N SER A 289 19.57 36.24 1.18
CA SER A 289 18.53 37.04 1.84
C SER A 289 18.18 36.57 3.25
N TRP A 290 18.70 35.42 3.71
CA TRP A 290 18.38 34.89 5.02
C TRP A 290 19.02 35.68 6.16
N ASN A 291 18.21 36.11 7.12
CA ASN A 291 18.67 36.68 8.38
C ASN A 291 18.89 35.56 9.40
N MET A 292 20.15 35.24 9.73
CA MET A 292 20.50 34.17 10.66
C MET A 292 20.91 34.66 12.05
N SER A 293 20.43 35.83 12.48
CA SER A 293 20.87 36.47 13.74
C SER A 293 20.54 35.69 15.01
N ALA A 294 19.48 34.86 15.01
CA ALA A 294 19.13 33.99 16.14
C ALA A 294 19.78 32.60 16.11
N LEU A 295 20.49 32.26 15.03
CA LEU A 295 21.01 30.91 14.80
C LEU A 295 22.13 30.59 15.79
N THR A 296 21.99 29.46 16.48
CA THR A 296 22.99 28.94 17.43
C THR A 296 23.64 27.65 16.96
N ASP A 297 22.94 26.86 16.13
CA ASP A 297 23.48 25.61 15.58
C ASP A 297 23.15 25.47 14.08
N ALA A 298 24.20 25.40 13.27
CA ALA A 298 24.16 25.10 11.83
C ALA A 298 25.07 23.91 11.49
N SER A 299 25.38 23.08 12.49
CA SER A 299 26.33 21.97 12.35
C SER A 299 25.88 21.05 11.21
N PHE A 300 26.82 20.78 10.30
CA PHE A 300 26.64 19.86 9.16
C PHE A 300 25.48 20.21 8.22
N MET A 301 24.97 21.46 8.25
CA MET A 301 23.80 21.89 7.50
C MET A 301 23.86 21.55 6.01
N PHE A 302 25.01 21.73 5.35
CA PHE A 302 25.22 21.44 3.92
C PHE A 302 26.12 20.23 3.66
N GLN A 303 26.48 19.46 4.69
CA GLN A 303 27.38 18.33 4.49
C GLN A 303 26.69 17.28 3.59
N LEU A 304 27.38 16.84 2.54
CA LEU A 304 26.84 15.96 1.48
C LEU A 304 25.75 16.60 0.57
N ALA A 305 25.51 17.91 0.64
CA ALA A 305 24.71 18.63 -0.36
C ALA A 305 25.57 18.95 -1.60
N VAL A 306 25.84 17.93 -2.41
CA VAL A 306 26.90 17.97 -3.45
C VAL A 306 26.68 19.01 -4.57
N SER A 307 25.44 19.41 -4.84
CA SER A 307 25.15 20.44 -5.84
C SER A 307 25.23 21.87 -5.31
N PHE A 308 25.37 22.07 -4.00
CA PHE A 308 25.31 23.40 -3.41
C PHE A 308 26.53 24.26 -3.80
N SER A 309 26.29 25.26 -4.66
CA SER A 309 27.34 26.13 -5.21
C SER A 309 27.35 27.54 -4.60
N HIS A 310 26.38 27.87 -3.75
CA HIS A 310 26.15 29.19 -3.14
C HIS A 310 26.90 29.40 -1.82
N THR A 311 28.15 28.95 -1.70
CA THR A 311 28.94 29.05 -0.45
C THR A 311 29.19 30.50 0.02
N ARG A 312 29.20 31.46 -0.90
CA ARG A 312 29.33 32.89 -0.56
C ARG A 312 28.10 33.49 0.11
N ASP A 313 26.92 32.88 -0.08
CA ASP A 313 25.69 33.36 0.55
C ASP A 313 25.71 33.10 2.07
N VAL A 314 26.45 32.06 2.51
CA VAL A 314 26.56 31.66 3.91
C VAL A 314 27.77 32.27 4.62
N GLU A 315 28.68 32.89 3.88
CA GLU A 315 29.86 33.57 4.45
C GLU A 315 29.41 34.63 5.45
N ASN A 316 28.40 35.45 5.13
CA ASN A 316 27.95 36.56 5.98
C ASN A 316 27.25 36.16 7.30
N TRP A 317 27.14 34.87 7.63
CA TRP A 317 26.57 34.39 8.90
C TRP A 317 27.59 34.44 10.07
N HIS A 318 28.48 35.44 10.06
CA HIS A 318 29.72 35.57 10.85
C HIS A 318 29.58 35.53 12.39
N SER A 319 28.37 35.45 12.96
CA SER A 319 28.14 35.23 14.39
C SER A 319 27.93 33.77 14.79
N VAL A 320 27.87 32.85 13.82
CA VAL A 320 27.63 31.42 14.05
C VAL A 320 28.95 30.67 14.02
N SER A 321 29.31 30.00 15.11
CA SER A 321 30.50 29.14 15.14
C SER A 321 30.26 27.89 14.29
N PHE A 322 30.69 27.91 13.03
CA PHE A 322 30.91 26.68 12.29
C PHE A 322 32.12 25.98 12.91
N PRO A 323 32.02 24.71 13.34
CA PRO A 323 33.20 23.95 13.72
C PRO A 323 34.22 24.05 12.57
N ALA A 324 35.37 24.65 12.84
CA ALA A 324 36.45 24.76 11.88
C ALA A 324 36.99 23.36 11.61
N ASN A 325 36.37 22.64 10.67
CA ASN A 325 37.00 21.53 10.00
C ASN A 325 36.29 21.21 8.68
N HIS A 326 37.03 21.56 7.63
CA HIS A 326 37.07 20.92 6.34
C HIS A 326 35.89 21.15 5.39
N THR A 327 36.02 22.20 4.58
CA THR A 327 35.39 22.24 3.25
C THR A 327 36.35 21.81 2.13
N ASP A 328 37.67 21.90 2.33
CA ASP A 328 38.63 21.55 1.25
C ASP A 328 39.31 20.17 1.39
N ALA A 329 39.70 19.74 2.60
CA ALA A 329 40.43 18.48 2.75
C ALA A 329 39.52 17.23 2.89
N THR A 330 38.32 17.38 3.45
CA THR A 330 37.32 16.30 3.55
C THR A 330 36.56 16.10 2.26
N HIS A 331 36.41 17.13 1.42
CA HIS A 331 35.85 16.98 0.08
C HIS A 331 36.77 16.12 -0.79
N ASP A 332 38.08 16.37 -0.76
CA ASP A 332 39.07 15.54 -1.46
C ASP A 332 39.25 14.14 -0.84
N LEU A 333 39.21 14.00 0.49
CA LEU A 333 39.35 12.69 1.15
C LEU A 333 38.07 11.84 1.08
N PHE A 334 36.89 12.46 1.11
CA PHE A 334 35.61 11.77 0.91
C PHE A 334 35.43 11.43 -0.57
N GLN A 335 35.80 12.33 -1.50
CA GLN A 335 35.78 12.01 -2.93
C GLN A 335 36.84 10.95 -3.26
N GLN A 336 38.04 10.99 -2.70
CA GLN A 336 39.02 9.91 -2.85
C GLN A 336 38.59 8.60 -2.17
N ALA A 337 37.86 8.64 -1.05
CA ALA A 337 37.31 7.45 -0.40
C ALA A 337 36.09 6.88 -1.14
N MET A 338 35.29 7.73 -1.79
CA MET A 338 34.19 7.35 -2.67
C MET A 338 34.71 6.82 -4.00
N ASP A 339 35.70 7.47 -4.62
CA ASP A 339 36.40 7.03 -5.83
C ASP A 339 37.17 5.70 -5.58
N ALA A 340 37.76 5.52 -4.39
CA ALA A 340 38.37 4.25 -3.97
C ALA A 340 37.35 3.16 -3.58
N ALA A 341 36.17 3.55 -3.06
CA ALA A 341 35.07 2.62 -2.80
C ALA A 341 34.37 2.17 -4.08
N GLU A 342 34.40 2.98 -5.15
CA GLU A 342 33.93 2.64 -6.49
C GLU A 342 34.92 1.74 -7.26
N SER A 343 36.21 1.71 -6.89
CA SER A 343 37.26 0.97 -7.64
C SER A 343 37.51 -0.49 -7.23
N THR A 344 36.73 -1.09 -6.32
CA THR A 344 36.82 -2.52 -5.92
C THR A 344 38.23 -3.06 -5.54
N ASN A 345 38.99 -2.40 -4.64
CA ASN A 345 40.25 -3.00 -4.14
C ASN A 345 40.44 -2.90 -2.59
N PRO A 346 40.29 -4.01 -1.84
CA PRO A 346 40.38 -4.04 -0.37
C PRO A 346 41.76 -3.80 0.24
N ASP A 347 42.85 -3.97 -0.52
CA ASP A 347 44.21 -4.04 0.03
C ASP A 347 44.87 -2.68 0.38
N ARG A 348 44.19 -1.56 0.09
CA ARG A 348 44.61 -0.22 0.54
C ARG A 348 43.92 0.24 1.84
N PHE A 349 42.95 -0.52 2.34
CA PHE A 349 42.06 -0.07 3.41
C PHE A 349 42.64 -0.25 4.83
N PHE A 350 43.57 -1.19 5.03
CA PHE A 350 44.08 -1.56 6.35
C PHE A 350 45.25 -0.71 6.91
N PRO A 351 46.19 -0.17 6.12
CA PRO A 351 47.33 0.56 6.68
C PRO A 351 46.95 1.89 7.36
N LEU A 352 45.86 2.54 6.92
CA LEU A 352 45.38 3.82 7.49
C LEU A 352 44.67 3.64 8.85
N ALA A 353 44.20 2.45 9.18
CA ALA A 353 43.55 2.16 10.46
C ALA A 353 44.55 1.81 11.58
N GLU A 354 45.76 1.34 11.25
CA GLU A 354 46.80 1.01 12.23
C GLU A 354 47.49 2.25 12.83
N ASP A 355 47.57 3.35 12.09
CA ASP A 355 48.15 4.60 12.59
C ASP A 355 47.27 5.31 13.63
N PHE A 356 45.95 5.05 13.64
CA PHE A 356 44.99 5.59 14.61
C PHE A 356 44.87 4.76 15.92
N ALA A 357 45.49 3.58 16.00
CA ALA A 357 45.25 2.61 17.07
C ALA A 357 46.36 2.48 18.14
N ARG A 358 47.32 3.42 18.23
CA ARG A 358 48.38 3.35 19.26
C ARG A 358 47.98 4.07 20.57
N PRO A 359 48.12 3.44 21.75
CA PRO A 359 47.67 4.01 23.02
C PRO A 359 48.61 5.13 23.55
N PRO A 360 48.09 6.14 24.28
CA PRO A 360 48.91 7.22 24.84
C PRO A 360 49.67 6.79 26.12
N CYS A 361 50.94 7.20 26.26
CA CYS A 361 51.75 7.03 27.49
C CYS A 361 51.34 8.11 28.53
N GLN A 362 50.76 7.73 29.67
CA GLN A 362 50.43 8.68 30.75
C GLN A 362 51.67 9.02 31.59
N THR A 363 52.01 10.30 31.68
CA THR A 363 53.02 10.82 32.63
C THR A 363 52.33 11.77 33.62
N GLY A 364 52.20 11.40 34.90
CA GLY A 364 51.76 12.34 35.96
C GLY A 364 50.88 11.79 37.10
N ASN A 365 51.50 11.69 38.28
CA ASN A 365 51.00 11.58 39.67
C ASN A 365 49.52 11.27 39.98
N ARG A 366 49.25 10.05 40.50
CA ARG A 366 48.24 9.81 41.55
C ARG A 366 48.74 8.76 42.57
N PRO A 367 48.53 8.97 43.89
CA PRO A 367 49.07 8.09 44.92
C PRO A 367 48.16 6.89 45.20
N VAL A 368 48.73 5.69 45.26
CA VAL A 368 48.15 4.52 45.95
C VAL A 368 49.26 3.87 46.79
N ALA A 369 48.90 3.44 48.00
CA ALA A 369 49.80 3.06 49.08
C ALA A 369 50.82 1.96 48.70
N GLY A 370 52.10 2.28 48.86
CA GLY A 370 53.19 1.30 49.02
C GLY A 370 54.11 1.14 47.81
N VAL A 371 55.16 1.98 47.76
CA VAL A 371 56.41 1.90 46.97
C VAL A 371 56.38 2.51 45.55
N CYS A 372 57.36 3.41 45.31
CA CYS A 372 57.69 4.26 44.15
C CYS A 372 56.94 5.61 44.03
N THR A 373 57.63 6.70 44.40
CA THR A 373 57.11 8.07 44.40
C THR A 373 57.36 8.91 43.14
N SER A 374 58.02 8.41 42.09
CA SER A 374 58.07 9.08 40.76
C SER A 374 58.89 8.29 39.75
N CYS A 375 58.38 8.10 38.52
CA CYS A 375 59.19 7.64 37.37
C CYS A 375 59.74 8.86 36.58
N PRO A 376 60.96 8.79 36.02
CA PRO A 376 61.50 9.83 35.15
C PRO A 376 60.69 10.02 33.86
N THR A 377 60.80 11.19 33.24
CA THR A 377 60.13 11.53 31.97
C THR A 377 60.49 10.51 30.87
N GLY A 378 59.47 9.87 30.28
CA GLY A 378 59.64 8.80 29.28
C GLY A 378 59.52 7.38 29.81
N GLN A 379 59.14 7.19 31.09
CA GLN A 379 58.89 5.88 31.71
C GLN A 379 57.54 5.84 32.44
N TYR A 380 56.94 4.65 32.60
CA TYR A 380 55.68 4.41 33.35
C TYR A 380 55.82 3.29 34.40
N ALA A 381 54.93 3.28 35.41
CA ALA A 381 54.88 2.25 36.46
C ALA A 381 53.65 1.34 36.31
N VAL A 382 53.82 0.05 36.61
CA VAL A 382 52.74 -0.95 36.65
C VAL A 382 52.38 -1.28 38.10
N ALA A 383 51.09 -1.38 38.42
CA ALA A 383 50.63 -1.64 39.78
C ALA A 383 51.13 -3.01 40.28
N GLY A 384 51.89 -3.01 41.39
CA GLY A 384 52.47 -4.21 42.00
C GLY A 384 53.93 -4.49 41.64
N GLU A 385 54.55 -3.68 40.77
CA GLU A 385 55.98 -3.78 40.43
C GLU A 385 56.80 -2.65 41.06
N SER A 386 58.06 -2.95 41.42
CA SER A 386 58.94 -2.02 42.14
C SER A 386 59.87 -1.19 41.24
N GLN A 387 59.78 -1.31 39.90
CA GLN A 387 60.64 -0.61 38.93
C GLN A 387 59.83 -0.03 37.74
N CYS A 388 60.27 1.11 37.19
CA CYS A 388 59.62 1.79 36.05
C CYS A 388 60.08 1.19 34.69
N GLN A 389 59.21 1.20 33.68
CA GLN A 389 59.46 0.69 32.32
C GLN A 389 59.51 1.82 31.27
N GLU A 390 60.32 1.70 30.20
CA GLU A 390 60.47 2.70 29.12
C GLU A 390 59.27 2.77 28.14
N CYS A 391 58.85 3.99 27.75
CA CYS A 391 57.82 4.18 26.73
C CYS A 391 58.36 3.78 25.33
N PRO A 392 57.55 3.15 24.46
CA PRO A 392 57.96 2.80 23.09
C PRO A 392 58.34 4.02 22.24
N LYS A 393 59.34 3.88 21.36
CA LYS A 393 59.79 4.96 20.45
C LYS A 393 58.68 5.37 19.49
N GLY A 394 58.28 6.65 19.53
CA GLY A 394 57.29 7.26 18.63
C GLY A 394 56.01 7.79 19.30
N ALA A 395 55.90 7.76 20.63
CA ALA A 395 54.75 8.33 21.34
C ALA A 395 54.83 9.86 21.43
N VAL A 396 53.72 10.56 21.12
CA VAL A 396 53.59 12.03 21.23
C VAL A 396 53.13 12.41 22.64
N PRO A 397 53.75 13.40 23.32
CA PRO A 397 53.30 13.83 24.65
C PRO A 397 52.05 14.71 24.53
N THR A 398 51.06 14.50 25.40
CA THR A 398 49.90 15.40 25.52
C THR A 398 50.21 16.52 26.51
N PRO A 399 49.97 17.81 26.18
CA PRO A 399 49.84 18.86 27.18
C PRO A 399 48.47 18.71 27.87
N ASP A 400 48.46 18.95 29.18
CA ASP A 400 47.25 19.06 30.00
C ASP A 400 46.23 20.02 29.36
N GLN A 401 45.13 19.50 28.81
CA GLN A 401 43.74 19.97 28.99
C GLN A 401 42.75 19.18 28.11
N GLY A 402 41.84 18.44 28.76
CA GLY A 402 40.43 18.23 28.36
C GLY A 402 40.06 17.52 27.04
N TYR A 403 39.57 16.28 27.16
CA TYR A 403 38.62 15.55 26.28
C TYR A 403 38.82 15.59 24.75
N GLY A 404 39.13 14.43 24.12
CA GLY A 404 39.14 14.38 22.65
C GLY A 404 39.25 13.02 21.92
N VAL A 405 39.06 11.84 22.53
CA VAL A 405 39.28 10.56 21.78
C VAL A 405 38.17 9.51 21.93
N THR A 406 37.05 9.80 22.61
CA THR A 406 35.94 8.85 22.73
C THR A 406 34.81 9.07 21.71
N LEU A 407 34.68 10.26 21.12
CA LEU A 407 33.63 10.57 20.14
C LEU A 407 33.98 10.11 18.71
N GLU A 408 35.27 10.06 18.35
CA GLU A 408 35.74 9.65 17.03
C GLU A 408 35.61 8.13 16.81
N LEU A 409 35.96 7.32 17.81
CA LEU A 409 35.75 5.86 17.77
C LEU A 409 34.27 5.47 17.80
N PHE A 410 33.42 6.25 18.51
CA PHE A 410 31.98 6.04 18.53
C PHE A 410 31.33 6.47 17.20
N SER A 411 31.76 7.58 16.61
CA SER A 411 31.32 8.02 15.27
C SER A 411 31.82 7.09 14.17
N PHE A 412 33.01 6.49 14.33
CA PHE A 412 33.55 5.46 13.44
C PHE A 412 32.78 4.13 13.59
N MET A 413 32.50 3.66 14.81
CA MET A 413 31.70 2.44 15.03
C MET A 413 30.25 2.61 14.60
N VAL A 414 29.60 3.74 14.93
CA VAL A 414 28.25 4.08 14.48
C VAL A 414 28.24 4.29 12.97
N GLY A 415 29.27 4.92 12.39
CA GLY A 415 29.44 5.06 10.95
C GLY A 415 29.66 3.74 10.23
N VAL A 416 30.40 2.79 10.81
CA VAL A 416 30.58 1.42 10.27
C VAL A 416 29.32 0.58 10.45
N LEU A 417 28.61 0.70 11.58
CA LEU A 417 27.32 0.04 11.79
C LEU A 417 26.23 0.62 10.90
N TRP A 418 26.24 1.94 10.67
CA TRP A 418 25.36 2.65 9.75
C TRP A 418 25.73 2.39 8.30
N TRP A 419 27.01 2.28 7.94
CA TRP A 419 27.46 1.82 6.62
C TRP A 419 27.09 0.35 6.39
N ARG A 420 27.20 -0.52 7.40
CA ARG A 420 26.74 -1.90 7.33
C ARG A 420 25.23 -1.98 7.22
N ALA A 421 24.49 -1.18 8.00
CA ALA A 421 23.02 -1.12 7.96
C ALA A 421 22.51 -0.47 6.67
N ARG A 422 23.18 0.57 6.16
CA ARG A 422 22.90 1.24 4.88
C ARG A 422 23.30 0.37 3.71
N LYS A 423 24.43 -0.34 3.74
CA LYS A 423 24.76 -1.36 2.74
C LYS A 423 23.78 -2.51 2.81
N ALA A 424 23.37 -2.96 3.99
CA ALA A 424 22.37 -4.02 4.12
C ALA A 424 20.99 -3.55 3.62
N ALA A 425 20.59 -2.31 3.88
CA ALA A 425 19.34 -1.72 3.42
C ALA A 425 19.35 -1.39 1.92
N ASP A 426 20.44 -0.83 1.40
CA ASP A 426 20.68 -0.59 -0.03
C ASP A 426 20.80 -1.92 -0.80
N LEU A 427 21.48 -2.92 -0.23
CA LEU A 427 21.53 -4.26 -0.78
C LEU A 427 20.13 -4.90 -0.77
N SER A 428 19.38 -4.76 0.33
CA SER A 428 18.01 -5.23 0.43
C SER A 428 17.10 -4.52 -0.58
N ALA A 429 17.24 -3.21 -0.76
CA ALA A 429 16.49 -2.44 -1.74
C ALA A 429 16.87 -2.79 -3.17
N LYS A 430 18.16 -3.05 -3.46
CA LYS A 430 18.64 -3.53 -4.76
C LYS A 430 18.18 -4.95 -5.05
N ILE A 431 18.17 -5.82 -4.05
CA ILE A 431 17.61 -7.17 -4.14
C ILE A 431 16.11 -7.06 -4.43
N GLU A 432 15.37 -6.24 -3.69
CA GLU A 432 13.92 -6.10 -3.86
C GLU A 432 13.57 -5.44 -5.20
N ALA A 433 14.30 -4.40 -5.61
CA ALA A 433 14.15 -3.79 -6.93
C ALA A 433 14.46 -4.79 -8.05
N ALA A 434 15.51 -5.61 -7.89
CA ALA A 434 15.81 -6.68 -8.84
C ALA A 434 14.72 -7.76 -8.85
N LYS A 435 14.13 -8.09 -7.70
CA LYS A 435 12.99 -9.02 -7.58
C LYS A 435 11.73 -8.46 -8.25
N VAL A 436 11.40 -7.19 -8.05
CA VAL A 436 10.26 -6.52 -8.70
C VAL A 436 10.45 -6.44 -10.21
N GLN A 437 11.65 -6.05 -10.65
CA GLN A 437 11.97 -6.00 -12.08
C GLN A 437 11.91 -7.41 -12.69
N MET A 438 12.47 -8.41 -12.01
CA MET A 438 12.34 -9.82 -12.41
C MET A 438 10.87 -10.24 -12.49
N TYR A 439 10.04 -9.92 -11.48
CA TYR A 439 8.62 -10.26 -11.48
C TYR A 439 7.88 -9.66 -12.69
N ASN A 440 8.17 -8.41 -13.05
CA ASN A 440 7.55 -7.75 -14.19
C ASN A 440 8.03 -8.34 -15.53
N ASP A 441 9.33 -8.57 -15.66
CA ASP A 441 9.94 -9.11 -16.89
C ASP A 441 9.63 -10.59 -17.09
N LEU A 442 9.40 -11.34 -16.01
CA LEU A 442 8.98 -12.73 -16.05
C LEU A 442 7.64 -12.92 -16.77
N TRP A 443 6.80 -11.89 -16.88
CA TRP A 443 5.62 -11.97 -17.72
C TRP A 443 5.96 -12.06 -19.21
N GLN A 444 7.06 -11.42 -19.65
CA GLN A 444 7.53 -11.46 -21.04
C GLN A 444 8.29 -12.75 -21.37
N GLU A 445 8.87 -13.40 -20.35
CA GLU A 445 9.67 -14.63 -20.46
C GLU A 445 10.72 -14.58 -21.57
N LEU A 446 11.40 -13.44 -21.73
CA LEU A 446 12.44 -13.29 -22.75
C LEU A 446 13.57 -14.31 -22.52
N PRO A 447 14.18 -14.84 -23.59
CA PRO A 447 15.31 -15.76 -23.46
C PRO A 447 16.43 -15.12 -22.63
N GLY A 448 16.88 -15.82 -21.59
CA GLY A 448 17.94 -15.32 -20.71
C GLY A 448 17.47 -14.51 -19.51
N THR A 449 16.21 -14.04 -19.43
CA THR A 449 15.70 -13.25 -18.29
C THR A 449 15.95 -13.95 -16.95
N VAL A 450 15.59 -15.23 -16.83
CA VAL A 450 15.81 -15.99 -15.59
C VAL A 450 17.30 -16.13 -15.27
N ALA A 451 18.15 -16.35 -16.27
CA ALA A 451 19.58 -16.50 -16.07
C ALA A 451 20.24 -15.18 -15.67
N GLU A 452 19.83 -14.08 -16.30
CA GLU A 452 20.29 -12.72 -16.03
C GLU A 452 19.93 -12.29 -14.60
N TYR A 453 18.65 -12.41 -14.22
CA TYR A 453 18.21 -12.01 -12.88
C TYR A 453 18.71 -12.96 -11.80
N SER A 454 18.80 -14.27 -12.07
CA SER A 454 19.45 -15.22 -11.14
C SER A 454 20.91 -14.82 -10.91
N ALA A 455 21.67 -14.55 -11.98
CA ALA A 455 23.06 -14.11 -11.86
C ALA A 455 23.18 -12.74 -11.16
N ARG A 456 22.22 -11.83 -11.36
CA ARG A 456 22.17 -10.52 -10.70
C ARG A 456 21.89 -10.67 -9.20
N LEU A 457 20.94 -11.51 -8.80
CA LEU A 457 20.61 -11.77 -7.39
C LEU A 457 21.75 -12.55 -6.69
N GLU A 458 22.37 -13.52 -7.35
CA GLU A 458 23.57 -14.21 -6.86
C GLU A 458 24.73 -13.23 -6.64
N LYS A 459 24.96 -12.28 -7.57
CA LYS A 459 25.94 -11.19 -7.41
C LYS A 459 25.63 -10.25 -6.24
N LEU A 460 24.36 -10.13 -5.86
CA LEU A 460 23.91 -9.37 -4.69
C LEU A 460 23.93 -10.21 -3.39
N GLY A 461 24.46 -11.45 -3.43
CA GLY A 461 24.64 -12.30 -2.26
C GLY A 461 23.42 -13.14 -1.86
N VAL A 462 22.41 -13.26 -2.73
CA VAL A 462 21.27 -14.16 -2.52
C VAL A 462 21.67 -15.59 -2.90
N ASP A 463 21.43 -16.55 -2.01
CA ASP A 463 21.75 -17.96 -2.27
C ASP A 463 20.95 -18.53 -3.46
N LYS A 464 21.58 -19.40 -4.25
CA LYS A 464 20.96 -19.99 -5.45
C LYS A 464 19.67 -20.78 -5.17
N ALA A 465 19.59 -21.45 -4.01
CA ALA A 465 18.37 -22.14 -3.61
C ALA A 465 17.25 -21.14 -3.25
N GLU A 466 17.60 -20.03 -2.61
CA GLU A 466 16.69 -18.93 -2.29
C GLU A 466 16.15 -18.27 -3.58
N VAL A 467 17.02 -17.99 -4.57
CA VAL A 467 16.62 -17.49 -5.89
C VAL A 467 15.65 -18.45 -6.57
N SER A 468 15.94 -19.75 -6.53
CA SER A 468 15.09 -20.78 -7.15
C SER A 468 13.70 -20.84 -6.49
N LYS A 469 13.65 -20.72 -5.17
CA LYS A 469 12.40 -20.68 -4.39
C LYS A 469 11.60 -19.42 -4.66
N GLU A 470 12.26 -18.26 -4.73
CA GLU A 470 11.62 -16.99 -5.06
C GLU A 470 11.04 -17.00 -6.48
N LEU A 471 11.79 -17.52 -7.45
CA LEU A 471 11.31 -17.68 -8.83
C LEU A 471 10.06 -18.56 -8.89
N ALA A 472 10.05 -19.69 -8.18
CA ALA A 472 8.89 -20.57 -8.10
C ALA A 472 7.68 -19.84 -7.47
N SER A 473 7.90 -19.08 -6.39
CA SER A 473 6.87 -18.26 -5.73
C SER A 473 6.31 -17.17 -6.67
N MET A 474 7.17 -16.47 -7.41
CA MET A 474 6.76 -15.45 -8.38
C MET A 474 5.89 -16.05 -9.48
N ARG A 475 6.31 -17.17 -10.06
CA ARG A 475 5.54 -17.88 -11.09
C ARG A 475 4.20 -18.39 -10.57
N ALA A 476 4.16 -18.88 -9.34
CA ALA A 476 2.91 -19.26 -8.68
C ALA A 476 1.97 -18.05 -8.52
N ARG A 477 2.49 -16.90 -8.09
CA ARG A 477 1.72 -15.64 -7.97
C ARG A 477 1.22 -15.14 -9.33
N GLN A 478 2.06 -15.13 -10.36
CA GLN A 478 1.66 -14.76 -11.71
C GLN A 478 0.53 -15.65 -12.22
N SER A 479 0.69 -16.97 -12.13
CA SER A 479 -0.36 -17.91 -12.55
C SER A 479 -1.68 -17.70 -11.79
N LYS A 480 -1.65 -17.42 -10.47
CA LYS A 480 -2.85 -17.17 -9.65
C LYS A 480 -3.53 -15.82 -9.94
N SER A 481 -2.79 -14.84 -10.47
CA SER A 481 -3.28 -13.49 -10.77
C SER A 481 -3.39 -13.22 -12.28
N ALA A 482 -3.22 -14.26 -13.09
CA ALA A 482 -3.24 -14.15 -14.54
C ALA A 482 -4.65 -13.87 -15.05
N GLY A 483 -4.75 -13.00 -16.05
CA GLY A 483 -5.89 -12.87 -16.94
C GLY A 483 -5.50 -13.29 -18.35
N VAL A 484 -6.50 -13.72 -19.12
CA VAL A 484 -6.39 -14.00 -20.55
C VAL A 484 -6.68 -12.73 -21.35
N SER A 485 -5.90 -12.44 -22.38
CA SER A 485 -6.08 -11.24 -23.17
C SER A 485 -7.42 -11.24 -23.93
N MET A 486 -8.03 -10.07 -24.07
CA MET A 486 -9.20 -9.89 -24.95
C MET A 486 -8.88 -10.31 -26.38
N ARG A 487 -7.65 -10.02 -26.83
CA ARG A 487 -7.18 -10.36 -28.17
C ARG A 487 -7.28 -11.87 -28.44
N TYR A 488 -6.85 -12.70 -27.49
CA TYR A 488 -6.92 -14.14 -27.61
C TYR A 488 -8.37 -14.63 -27.61
N LEU A 489 -9.22 -14.10 -26.72
CA LEU A 489 -10.64 -14.45 -26.67
C LEU A 489 -11.37 -14.14 -27.99
N LEU A 490 -10.98 -13.07 -28.68
CA LEU A 490 -11.52 -12.66 -29.98
C LEU A 490 -10.82 -13.29 -31.19
N SER A 491 -9.81 -14.14 -30.98
CA SER A 491 -8.95 -14.65 -32.05
C SER A 491 -9.54 -15.86 -32.78
N GLU A 492 -9.14 -16.02 -34.05
CA GLU A 492 -9.41 -17.25 -34.81
C GLU A 492 -8.58 -18.43 -34.27
N GLU A 493 -7.47 -18.16 -33.57
CA GLU A 493 -6.64 -19.16 -32.91
C GLU A 493 -7.45 -19.93 -31.85
N PHE A 494 -8.08 -19.21 -30.91
CA PHE A 494 -8.94 -19.82 -29.90
C PHE A 494 -10.16 -20.50 -30.53
N THR A 495 -10.80 -19.83 -31.49
CA THR A 495 -12.00 -20.34 -32.16
C THR A 495 -11.71 -21.63 -32.92
N SER A 496 -10.57 -21.72 -33.63
CA SER A 496 -10.14 -22.91 -34.35
C SER A 496 -9.79 -24.05 -33.40
N LEU A 497 -9.12 -23.78 -32.29
CA LEU A 497 -8.82 -24.77 -31.26
C LEU A 497 -10.11 -25.41 -30.72
N ALA A 498 -11.10 -24.57 -30.38
CA ALA A 498 -12.38 -25.02 -29.89
C ALA A 498 -13.11 -25.92 -30.91
N ARG A 499 -13.17 -25.50 -32.17
CA ARG A 499 -13.80 -26.28 -33.26
C ARG A 499 -13.11 -27.61 -33.51
N GLN A 500 -11.78 -27.62 -33.55
CA GLN A 500 -11.00 -28.84 -33.78
C GLN A 500 -11.18 -29.87 -32.65
N ARG A 501 -11.21 -29.39 -31.40
CA ARG A 501 -11.35 -30.25 -30.22
C ARG A 501 -12.77 -30.81 -30.05
N THR A 502 -13.78 -29.98 -30.30
CA THR A 502 -15.19 -30.36 -30.11
C THR A 502 -15.85 -30.98 -31.34
N GLY A 503 -15.35 -30.69 -32.53
CA GLY A 503 -16.01 -31.02 -33.81
C GLY A 503 -17.22 -30.13 -34.13
N MET A 504 -17.50 -29.09 -33.32
CA MET A 504 -18.65 -28.19 -33.49
C MET A 504 -18.21 -26.87 -34.14
N SER A 505 -19.08 -26.24 -34.92
CA SER A 505 -18.78 -24.95 -35.58
C SER A 505 -18.76 -23.77 -34.60
N ASP A 506 -19.59 -23.81 -33.57
CA ASP A 506 -19.70 -22.79 -32.51
C ASP A 506 -20.08 -23.47 -31.18
N PRO A 507 -19.14 -24.15 -30.51
CA PRO A 507 -19.41 -24.84 -29.25
C PRO A 507 -19.69 -23.85 -28.11
N THR A 508 -20.43 -24.30 -27.10
CA THR A 508 -20.48 -23.62 -25.82
C THR A 508 -19.23 -23.90 -24.99
N PHE A 509 -18.96 -23.11 -23.96
CA PHE A 509 -17.85 -23.42 -23.04
C PHE A 509 -18.12 -24.69 -22.20
N ASP A 510 -19.38 -25.07 -22.04
CA ASP A 510 -19.76 -26.37 -21.46
C ASP A 510 -19.40 -27.53 -22.41
N ASP A 511 -19.69 -27.42 -23.72
CA ASP A 511 -19.29 -28.41 -24.72
C ASP A 511 -17.76 -28.59 -24.78
N MET A 512 -17.02 -27.48 -24.66
CA MET A 512 -15.56 -27.49 -24.67
C MET A 512 -14.97 -28.20 -23.47
N LYS A 513 -15.65 -28.24 -22.32
CA LYS A 513 -15.13 -28.82 -21.08
C LYS A 513 -14.62 -30.25 -21.28
N SER A 514 -15.46 -31.11 -21.86
CA SER A 514 -15.12 -32.52 -22.08
C SER A 514 -13.99 -32.65 -23.08
N ALA A 515 -14.01 -31.85 -24.15
CA ALA A 515 -13.00 -31.87 -25.19
C ALA A 515 -11.62 -31.33 -24.73
N PHE A 516 -11.61 -30.43 -23.74
CA PHE A 516 -10.40 -29.77 -23.25
C PHE A 516 -9.75 -30.54 -22.10
N TRP A 517 -10.52 -31.08 -21.16
CA TRP A 517 -9.97 -31.67 -19.93
C TRP A 517 -10.32 -33.15 -19.71
N LEU A 518 -11.34 -33.70 -20.37
CA LEU A 518 -11.77 -35.10 -20.18
C LEU A 518 -11.48 -36.00 -21.40
N ALA A 519 -10.94 -35.42 -22.49
CA ALA A 519 -10.53 -36.15 -23.67
C ALA A 519 -9.25 -36.98 -23.39
N PRO A 520 -8.91 -37.99 -24.22
CA PRO A 520 -7.69 -38.80 -24.04
C PRO A 520 -6.37 -38.00 -24.04
N GLU A 521 -6.37 -36.78 -24.57
CA GLU A 521 -5.22 -35.85 -24.55
C GLU A 521 -5.63 -34.50 -23.93
N PRO A 522 -5.80 -34.41 -22.60
CA PRO A 522 -6.22 -33.19 -21.92
C PRO A 522 -5.21 -32.05 -22.08
N ILE A 523 -5.73 -30.83 -22.23
CA ILE A 523 -4.90 -29.64 -22.32
C ILE A 523 -4.24 -29.36 -20.97
N GLY A 524 -2.91 -29.23 -20.98
CA GLY A 524 -2.12 -28.88 -19.80
C GLY A 524 -1.74 -30.06 -18.89
N GLU A 525 -2.20 -31.30 -19.17
CA GLU A 525 -1.92 -32.49 -18.34
C GLU A 525 -0.42 -32.71 -18.12
N HIS A 526 0.37 -32.67 -19.19
CA HIS A 526 1.81 -32.91 -19.12
C HIS A 526 2.65 -31.65 -18.87
N ILE A 527 2.01 -30.55 -18.48
CA ILE A 527 2.69 -29.30 -18.13
C ILE A 527 2.69 -29.12 -16.62
N LEU A 528 3.86 -28.81 -16.06
CA LEU A 528 4.00 -28.49 -14.65
C LEU A 528 3.21 -27.22 -14.33
N CYS A 529 2.26 -27.31 -13.41
CA CYS A 529 1.49 -26.16 -12.95
C CYS A 529 2.42 -25.22 -12.15
N PRO A 530 2.51 -23.94 -12.53
CA PRO A 530 3.33 -22.97 -11.79
C PRO A 530 2.87 -22.76 -10.34
N ARG A 531 1.61 -23.09 -10.02
CA ARG A 531 1.00 -22.83 -8.71
C ARG A 531 1.45 -23.79 -7.62
N ASP A 532 1.64 -25.06 -7.97
CA ASP A 532 1.87 -26.15 -7.02
C ASP A 532 3.01 -27.10 -7.43
N GLY A 533 3.59 -26.91 -8.62
CA GLY A 533 4.68 -27.75 -9.12
C GLY A 533 4.26 -29.17 -9.49
N LYS A 534 2.96 -29.45 -9.65
CA LYS A 534 2.44 -30.77 -10.06
C LYS A 534 2.03 -30.75 -11.53
N MET A 535 1.99 -31.91 -12.18
CA MET A 535 1.50 -32.05 -13.56
C MET A 535 0.02 -31.63 -13.66
N GLY A 536 -0.39 -30.97 -14.74
CA GLY A 536 -1.76 -30.45 -14.92
C GLY A 536 -1.88 -28.97 -14.57
N CYS A 537 -1.69 -28.09 -15.55
CA CYS A 537 -1.78 -26.64 -15.37
C CYS A 537 -3.15 -26.04 -15.75
N ALA A 538 -3.40 -24.79 -15.34
CA ALA A 538 -4.56 -24.03 -15.82
C ALA A 538 -4.38 -23.68 -17.31
N LEU A 539 -5.48 -23.49 -18.05
CA LEU A 539 -5.40 -23.20 -19.48
C LEU A 539 -4.64 -21.90 -19.77
N VAL A 540 -4.75 -20.88 -18.90
CA VAL A 540 -3.96 -19.64 -18.99
C VAL A 540 -2.44 -19.86 -18.89
N ASP A 541 -2.00 -20.98 -18.30
CA ASP A 541 -0.59 -21.37 -18.23
C ASP A 541 -0.14 -22.22 -19.42
N TRP A 542 -1.08 -22.73 -20.21
CA TRP A 542 -0.83 -23.51 -21.43
C TRP A 542 -0.80 -22.64 -22.69
N ILE A 543 -1.62 -21.58 -22.75
CA ILE A 543 -1.67 -20.67 -23.90
C ILE A 543 -0.37 -19.88 -24.09
N ARG A 544 -0.27 -19.20 -25.23
CA ARG A 544 0.86 -18.33 -25.55
C ARG A 544 1.09 -17.27 -24.47
N LYS A 545 2.37 -17.04 -24.17
CA LYS A 545 2.81 -16.18 -23.07
C LYS A 545 2.50 -14.69 -23.28
N ASP A 546 2.38 -14.25 -24.53
CA ASP A 546 1.97 -12.88 -24.87
C ASP A 546 0.46 -12.63 -24.70
N GLU A 547 -0.32 -13.69 -24.45
CA GLU A 547 -1.77 -13.62 -24.23
C GLU A 547 -2.14 -13.69 -22.75
N ARG A 548 -1.14 -13.65 -21.86
CA ARG A 548 -1.33 -13.65 -20.41
C ARG A 548 -0.55 -12.52 -19.73
N ARG A 549 -1.23 -11.82 -18.83
CA ARG A 549 -0.69 -10.78 -17.93
C ARG A 549 -1.47 -10.80 -16.62
N ALA A 550 -1.10 -9.95 -15.68
CA ALA A 550 -1.94 -9.68 -14.52
C ALA A 550 -3.35 -9.27 -14.99
N GLN A 551 -4.38 -9.84 -14.37
CA GLN A 551 -5.76 -9.52 -14.70
C GLN A 551 -6.08 -8.05 -14.43
N THR A 552 -6.95 -7.51 -15.27
CA THR A 552 -7.40 -6.10 -15.25
C THR A 552 -8.91 -5.99 -15.14
N HIS A 553 -9.64 -7.07 -15.45
CA HIS A 553 -11.09 -7.13 -15.45
C HIS A 553 -11.53 -8.50 -14.92
N PHE A 554 -12.57 -8.52 -14.11
CA PHE A 554 -13.28 -9.75 -13.76
C PHE A 554 -14.38 -9.99 -14.80
N LEU A 555 -14.44 -11.18 -15.40
CA LEU A 555 -15.54 -11.53 -16.31
C LEU A 555 -16.60 -12.35 -15.57
N SER A 556 -17.80 -11.81 -15.44
CA SER A 556 -18.98 -12.53 -14.97
C SER A 556 -19.81 -12.99 -16.18
N TRP A 557 -20.01 -14.31 -16.31
CA TRP A 557 -20.55 -14.94 -17.52
C TRP A 557 -21.02 -16.37 -17.23
N VAL A 558 -21.62 -17.04 -18.23
CA VAL A 558 -22.16 -18.39 -18.09
C VAL A 558 -21.48 -19.36 -19.06
N TRP A 559 -21.08 -20.54 -18.56
CA TRP A 559 -20.40 -21.57 -19.36
C TRP A 559 -21.25 -22.10 -20.53
N GLY A 560 -22.58 -22.06 -20.42
CA GLY A 560 -23.50 -22.44 -21.49
C GLY A 560 -23.55 -21.45 -22.66
N TYR A 561 -22.80 -20.34 -22.63
CA TYR A 561 -22.74 -19.42 -23.77
C TYR A 561 -21.89 -19.99 -24.90
N HIS A 562 -22.30 -19.72 -26.12
CA HIS A 562 -21.50 -19.98 -27.32
C HIS A 562 -20.30 -19.03 -27.40
N ILE A 563 -19.22 -19.49 -28.05
CA ILE A 563 -18.04 -18.64 -28.30
C ILE A 563 -18.45 -17.37 -29.05
N SER A 564 -19.28 -17.50 -30.09
CA SER A 564 -19.74 -16.36 -30.88
C SER A 564 -20.49 -15.30 -30.04
N GLN A 565 -21.28 -15.74 -29.05
CA GLN A 565 -22.02 -14.85 -28.15
C GLN A 565 -21.07 -14.07 -27.25
N VAL A 566 -20.11 -14.76 -26.60
CA VAL A 566 -19.11 -14.11 -25.75
C VAL A 566 -18.26 -13.14 -26.56
N GLN A 567 -17.81 -13.54 -27.76
CA GLN A 567 -17.05 -12.66 -28.65
C GLN A 567 -17.86 -11.44 -29.11
N SER A 568 -19.14 -11.62 -29.44
CA SER A 568 -20.03 -10.51 -29.79
C SER A 568 -20.14 -9.50 -28.63
N ALA A 569 -20.39 -9.98 -27.41
CA ALA A 569 -20.47 -9.12 -26.23
C ALA A 569 -19.14 -8.39 -25.92
N LEU A 570 -18.00 -9.07 -26.04
CA LEU A 570 -16.68 -8.44 -25.83
C LEU A 570 -16.35 -7.42 -26.93
N ARG A 571 -16.80 -7.63 -28.18
CA ARG A 571 -16.71 -6.61 -29.24
C ARG A 571 -17.56 -5.39 -28.90
N MET A 572 -18.80 -5.60 -28.42
CA MET A 572 -19.66 -4.49 -27.97
C MET A 572 -19.02 -3.72 -26.81
N TYR A 573 -18.45 -4.42 -25.83
CA TYR A 573 -17.70 -3.79 -24.73
C TYR A 573 -16.55 -2.91 -25.26
N ARG A 574 -15.74 -3.45 -26.19
CA ARG A 574 -14.65 -2.70 -26.82
C ARG A 574 -15.13 -1.46 -27.57
N LEU A 575 -16.28 -1.52 -28.23
CA LEU A 575 -16.85 -0.39 -28.98
C LEU A 575 -17.46 0.67 -28.06
N SER A 576 -17.97 0.29 -26.90
CA SER A 576 -18.62 1.18 -25.93
C SER A 576 -17.69 2.04 -25.07
N ALA A 577 -16.37 2.06 -25.35
CA ALA A 577 -15.33 2.26 -24.34
C ALA A 577 -15.48 3.50 -23.44
N HIS A 578 -15.89 3.23 -22.20
CA HIS A 578 -15.72 4.03 -20.98
C HIS A 578 -14.34 3.80 -20.30
N SER A 579 -13.31 3.31 -21.01
CA SER A 579 -11.99 3.04 -20.41
C SER A 579 -10.84 3.70 -21.17
N ALA A 580 -9.84 4.17 -20.41
CA ALA A 580 -8.60 4.76 -20.93
C ALA A 580 -7.60 3.72 -21.48
N LEU A 581 -7.97 2.44 -21.55
CA LEU A 581 -7.09 1.34 -21.92
C LEU A 581 -7.37 0.85 -23.33
N ALA A 582 -6.31 0.66 -24.13
CA ALA A 582 -6.44 0.03 -25.43
C ALA A 582 -6.81 -1.46 -25.26
N ALA A 583 -7.50 -2.04 -26.26
CA ALA A 583 -7.94 -3.44 -26.22
C ALA A 583 -6.79 -4.46 -26.01
N GLN A 584 -5.55 -4.08 -26.37
CA GLN A 584 -4.34 -4.87 -26.14
C GLN A 584 -3.91 -4.97 -24.65
N ASP A 585 -4.44 -4.11 -23.79
CA ASP A 585 -4.12 -4.04 -22.36
C ASP A 585 -5.23 -4.64 -21.48
N MET A 586 -6.24 -5.25 -22.10
CA MET A 586 -7.38 -5.87 -21.40
C MET A 586 -7.15 -7.37 -21.19
N PHE A 587 -6.95 -7.75 -19.92
CA PHE A 587 -6.78 -9.12 -19.47
C PHE A 587 -7.88 -9.52 -18.51
N PHE A 588 -8.65 -10.54 -18.87
CA PHE A 588 -9.83 -10.98 -18.14
C PHE A 588 -9.50 -12.16 -17.23
N PHE A 589 -9.88 -12.03 -15.96
CA PHE A 589 -10.14 -13.20 -15.13
C PHE A 589 -11.40 -13.88 -15.65
N MET A 590 -11.21 -14.95 -16.40
CA MET A 590 -12.30 -15.79 -16.91
C MET A 590 -12.10 -17.20 -16.36
N CYS A 591 -13.03 -17.66 -15.53
CA CYS A 591 -12.88 -18.89 -14.75
C CYS A 591 -12.51 -20.13 -15.61
N PHE A 592 -12.97 -20.22 -16.86
CA PHE A 592 -12.60 -21.28 -17.81
C PHE A 592 -11.09 -21.34 -18.09
N PHE A 593 -10.43 -20.17 -18.17
CA PHE A 593 -9.00 -20.07 -18.46
C PHE A 593 -8.14 -20.09 -17.20
N VAL A 594 -8.56 -19.34 -16.18
CA VAL A 594 -7.71 -19.00 -15.05
C VAL A 594 -7.86 -20.00 -13.89
N ASN A 595 -9.03 -20.56 -13.64
CA ASN A 595 -9.11 -21.61 -12.63
C ASN A 595 -8.39 -22.86 -13.15
N ASN A 596 -7.71 -23.60 -12.26
CA ASN A 596 -7.08 -24.84 -12.66
C ASN A 596 -8.15 -25.93 -12.82
N GLN A 597 -8.77 -25.93 -14.00
CA GLN A 597 -9.86 -26.84 -14.37
C GLN A 597 -9.41 -28.31 -14.30
N PHE A 598 -8.13 -28.61 -14.52
CA PHE A 598 -7.60 -29.96 -14.34
C PHE A 598 -7.75 -30.44 -12.88
N ARG A 599 -7.36 -29.60 -11.90
CA ARG A 599 -7.52 -29.93 -10.47
C ARG A 599 -8.98 -30.04 -10.03
N ILE A 600 -9.83 -29.21 -10.61
CA ILE A 600 -11.24 -29.07 -10.21
C ILE A 600 -12.11 -30.16 -10.85
N ILE A 601 -11.89 -30.47 -12.13
CA ILE A 601 -12.76 -31.33 -12.93
C ILE A 601 -12.17 -32.74 -13.08
N VAL A 602 -10.85 -32.88 -13.28
CA VAL A 602 -10.21 -34.17 -13.59
C VAL A 602 -9.82 -34.91 -12.32
N GLU A 603 -9.20 -34.22 -11.37
CA GLU A 603 -8.76 -34.84 -10.12
C GLU A 603 -9.84 -34.85 -9.02
N GLU A 604 -10.98 -34.20 -9.24
CA GLU A 604 -12.10 -34.04 -8.28
C GLU A 604 -11.67 -33.59 -6.87
N THR A 605 -10.53 -32.90 -6.75
CA THR A 605 -9.96 -32.59 -5.44
C THR A 605 -10.85 -31.60 -4.68
N ALA A 606 -11.28 -31.98 -3.47
CA ALA A 606 -12.09 -31.12 -2.59
C ALA A 606 -11.44 -29.74 -2.39
N ALA A 607 -10.11 -29.70 -2.24
CA ALA A 607 -9.30 -28.48 -2.09
C ALA A 607 -9.44 -27.47 -3.25
N GLY A 608 -9.83 -27.92 -4.46
CA GLY A 608 -10.03 -27.05 -5.63
C GLY A 608 -11.35 -26.28 -5.61
N SER A 609 -12.42 -26.87 -5.04
CA SER A 609 -13.73 -26.22 -4.86
C SER A 609 -13.91 -25.57 -3.49
N GLU A 610 -13.15 -26.02 -2.47
CA GLU A 610 -13.25 -25.54 -1.09
C GLU A 610 -12.87 -24.06 -0.90
N ASN A 611 -12.24 -23.42 -1.88
CA ASN A 611 -11.81 -22.02 -1.80
C ASN A 611 -12.37 -21.13 -2.93
N LEU A 612 -13.34 -21.58 -3.71
CA LEU A 612 -13.79 -20.85 -4.91
C LEU A 612 -14.37 -19.47 -4.60
N GLU A 613 -15.04 -19.31 -3.47
CA GLU A 613 -15.55 -18.03 -2.96
C GLU A 613 -14.41 -17.07 -2.58
N THR A 614 -13.37 -17.57 -1.91
CA THR A 614 -12.18 -16.80 -1.55
C THR A 614 -11.39 -16.40 -2.81
N ILE A 615 -11.20 -17.36 -3.72
CA ILE A 615 -10.58 -17.13 -5.03
C ILE A 615 -11.41 -16.10 -5.80
N PHE A 616 -12.73 -16.22 -5.82
CA PHE A 616 -13.61 -15.28 -6.48
C PHE A 616 -13.47 -13.87 -5.91
N GLU A 617 -13.67 -13.70 -4.61
CA GLU A 617 -13.68 -12.38 -3.97
C GLU A 617 -12.31 -11.70 -4.09
N GLU A 618 -11.22 -12.45 -3.89
CA GLU A 618 -9.86 -11.94 -4.10
C GLU A 618 -9.62 -11.51 -5.53
N ASN A 619 -10.10 -12.28 -6.52
CA ASN A 619 -9.91 -11.96 -7.93
C ASN A 619 -10.80 -10.79 -8.38
N LEU A 620 -12.00 -10.68 -7.83
CA LEU A 620 -12.89 -9.55 -8.07
C LEU A 620 -12.27 -8.26 -7.51
N LYS A 621 -11.79 -8.27 -6.26
CA LYS A 621 -11.06 -7.16 -5.64
C LYS A 621 -9.79 -6.79 -6.42
N ARG A 622 -9.00 -7.79 -6.82
CA ARG A 622 -7.76 -7.59 -7.58
C ARG A 622 -7.99 -6.98 -8.95
N SER A 623 -9.09 -7.33 -9.61
CA SER A 623 -9.42 -6.79 -10.93
C SER A 623 -9.88 -5.33 -10.84
N GLY A 624 -10.50 -4.92 -9.73
CA GLY A 624 -10.98 -3.55 -9.51
C GLY A 624 -12.17 -3.12 -10.38
N GLN A 625 -12.60 -3.95 -11.33
CA GLN A 625 -13.77 -3.75 -12.18
C GLN A 625 -14.31 -5.10 -12.69
N MET A 626 -15.59 -5.15 -13.00
CA MET A 626 -16.28 -6.32 -13.52
C MET A 626 -17.00 -6.04 -14.84
N VAL A 627 -16.87 -6.95 -15.80
CA VAL A 627 -17.69 -7.00 -17.01
C VAL A 627 -18.64 -8.16 -16.90
N ALA A 628 -19.94 -7.89 -16.97
CA ALA A 628 -21.00 -8.89 -16.88
C ALA A 628 -21.64 -9.10 -18.26
N ILE A 629 -21.53 -10.32 -18.81
CA ILE A 629 -22.16 -10.67 -20.09
C ILE A 629 -23.58 -11.16 -19.81
N LEU A 630 -24.57 -10.36 -20.18
CA LEU A 630 -25.99 -10.70 -20.13
C LEU A 630 -26.44 -11.21 -21.51
N ASP A 631 -26.94 -12.45 -21.58
CA ASP A 631 -27.24 -13.14 -22.84
C ASP A 631 -28.44 -12.57 -23.60
N THR A 632 -29.49 -12.19 -22.87
CA THR A 632 -30.73 -11.64 -23.42
C THR A 632 -31.45 -10.85 -22.34
N TRP A 633 -32.40 -9.99 -22.71
CA TRP A 633 -33.25 -9.33 -21.73
C TRP A 633 -34.45 -10.21 -21.36
N HIS A 634 -34.85 -11.12 -22.26
CA HIS A 634 -36.02 -11.96 -22.11
C HIS A 634 -35.65 -13.32 -21.51
N GLN A 635 -35.98 -13.52 -20.23
CA GLN A 635 -35.63 -14.73 -19.47
C GLN A 635 -34.12 -15.07 -19.53
N PRO A 636 -33.23 -14.14 -19.11
CA PRO A 636 -31.79 -14.35 -19.18
C PRO A 636 -31.35 -15.59 -18.40
N VAL A 637 -30.55 -16.44 -19.05
CA VAL A 637 -29.85 -17.53 -18.35
C VAL A 637 -28.94 -16.94 -17.29
N TYR A 638 -28.33 -15.78 -17.55
CA TYR A 638 -27.47 -15.07 -16.59
C TYR A 638 -28.11 -14.90 -15.20
N LEU A 639 -29.40 -14.56 -15.11
CA LEU A 639 -30.07 -14.35 -13.82
C LEU A 639 -30.55 -15.64 -13.15
N SER A 640 -30.48 -16.77 -13.87
CA SER A 640 -30.84 -18.10 -13.36
C SER A 640 -29.67 -18.85 -12.71
N ARG A 641 -28.45 -18.29 -12.78
CA ARG A 641 -27.23 -18.94 -12.27
C ARG A 641 -26.82 -18.32 -10.94
N ILE A 642 -26.61 -19.15 -9.93
CA ILE A 642 -26.35 -18.65 -8.58
C ILE A 642 -25.03 -17.87 -8.49
N TRP A 643 -24.01 -18.31 -9.23
CA TRP A 643 -22.71 -17.65 -9.26
C TRP A 643 -22.79 -16.24 -9.84
N THR A 644 -23.45 -16.03 -10.98
CA THR A 644 -23.58 -14.71 -11.61
C THR A 644 -24.41 -13.75 -10.75
N VAL A 645 -25.48 -14.24 -10.11
CA VAL A 645 -26.28 -13.44 -9.16
C VAL A 645 -25.44 -13.04 -7.95
N TYR A 646 -24.67 -13.98 -7.38
CA TYR A 646 -23.77 -13.71 -6.26
C TYR A 646 -22.62 -12.77 -6.64
N GLU A 647 -22.03 -12.94 -7.84
CA GLU A 647 -21.00 -12.08 -8.40
C GLU A 647 -21.47 -10.62 -8.50
N GLN A 648 -22.69 -10.41 -9.01
CA GLN A 648 -23.29 -9.08 -9.08
C GLN A 648 -23.55 -8.45 -7.71
N PHE A 649 -24.08 -9.25 -6.79
CA PHE A 649 -24.29 -8.81 -5.42
C PHE A 649 -22.97 -8.39 -4.75
N MET A 650 -21.93 -9.19 -4.89
CA MET A 650 -20.62 -8.94 -4.28
C MET A 650 -19.90 -7.76 -4.92
N ALA A 651 -19.90 -7.64 -6.25
CA ALA A 651 -19.29 -6.49 -6.93
C ALA A 651 -19.95 -5.19 -6.48
N SER A 652 -21.28 -5.16 -6.41
CA SER A 652 -21.98 -3.95 -5.97
C SER A 652 -21.80 -3.66 -4.48
N THR A 653 -21.76 -4.68 -3.60
CA THR A 653 -21.51 -4.51 -2.15
C THR A 653 -20.09 -3.98 -1.88
N LEU A 654 -19.12 -4.41 -2.68
CA LEU A 654 -17.73 -3.95 -2.62
C LEU A 654 -17.49 -2.62 -3.36
N ALA A 655 -18.54 -1.99 -3.90
CA ALA A 655 -18.46 -0.79 -4.74
C ALA A 655 -17.52 -0.93 -5.95
N ILE A 656 -17.37 -2.14 -6.47
CA ILE A 656 -16.59 -2.44 -7.67
C ILE A 656 -17.45 -2.11 -8.89
N PRO A 657 -16.97 -1.25 -9.82
CA PRO A 657 -17.71 -0.90 -11.02
C PRO A 657 -18.09 -2.13 -11.85
N VAL A 658 -19.36 -2.21 -12.23
CA VAL A 658 -19.90 -3.27 -13.09
C VAL A 658 -20.35 -2.67 -14.42
N THR A 659 -19.76 -3.16 -15.51
CA THR A 659 -20.26 -2.89 -16.87
C THR A 659 -21.04 -4.08 -17.37
N ILE A 660 -22.36 -3.93 -17.54
CA ILE A 660 -23.21 -4.95 -18.15
C ILE A 660 -23.16 -4.78 -19.67
N VAL A 661 -22.85 -5.86 -20.38
CA VAL A 661 -22.75 -5.92 -21.84
C VAL A 661 -23.59 -7.08 -22.37
N MET A 662 -24.16 -6.92 -23.56
CA MET A 662 -24.89 -8.01 -24.23
C MET A 662 -24.30 -8.25 -25.63
N PRO A 663 -24.50 -9.45 -26.21
CA PRO A 663 -24.28 -9.68 -27.63
C PRO A 663 -25.06 -8.67 -28.48
N GLU A 664 -24.54 -8.34 -29.66
CA GLU A 664 -25.09 -7.33 -30.56
C GLU A 664 -26.58 -7.59 -30.90
N SER A 665 -26.95 -8.84 -31.17
CA SER A 665 -28.34 -9.22 -31.46
C SER A 665 -29.26 -9.00 -30.26
N ALA A 666 -28.78 -9.25 -29.05
CA ALA A 666 -29.54 -9.01 -27.81
C ALA A 666 -29.71 -7.52 -27.53
N MET A 667 -28.65 -6.72 -27.70
CA MET A 667 -28.75 -5.26 -27.60
C MET A 667 -29.71 -4.67 -28.65
N THR A 668 -29.67 -5.18 -29.88
CA THR A 668 -30.61 -4.78 -30.93
C THR A 668 -32.06 -5.08 -30.52
N SER A 669 -32.31 -6.24 -29.92
CA SER A 669 -33.63 -6.58 -29.39
C SER A 669 -34.08 -5.65 -28.25
N VAL A 670 -33.16 -5.25 -27.36
CA VAL A 670 -33.43 -4.24 -26.32
C VAL A 670 -33.82 -2.90 -26.95
N GLN A 671 -33.05 -2.41 -27.92
CA GLN A 671 -33.32 -1.14 -28.61
C GLN A 671 -34.67 -1.15 -29.34
N GLN A 672 -35.01 -2.27 -29.99
CA GLN A 672 -36.31 -2.47 -30.63
C GLN A 672 -37.45 -2.40 -29.61
N GLN A 673 -37.28 -3.03 -28.44
CA GLN A 673 -38.30 -2.98 -27.39
C GLN A 673 -38.43 -1.61 -26.74
N ILE A 674 -37.32 -0.89 -26.52
CA ILE A 674 -37.38 0.50 -26.05
C ILE A 674 -38.17 1.37 -27.06
N SER A 675 -38.03 1.10 -28.36
CA SER A 675 -38.76 1.80 -29.42
C SER A 675 -40.27 1.54 -29.42
N CYS A 676 -40.75 0.49 -28.72
CA CYS A 676 -42.18 0.25 -28.45
C CYS A 676 -42.76 1.18 -27.36
N GLY A 677 -41.96 2.10 -26.81
CA GLY A 677 -42.37 3.06 -25.78
C GLY A 677 -42.46 2.44 -24.39
N THR A 678 -43.31 3.03 -23.54
CA THR A 678 -43.39 2.67 -22.11
C THR A 678 -43.66 1.18 -21.87
N GLN A 679 -44.47 0.53 -22.70
CA GLN A 679 -44.79 -0.89 -22.55
C GLN A 679 -43.54 -1.76 -22.77
N GLY A 680 -42.74 -1.50 -23.80
CA GLY A 680 -41.53 -2.29 -24.06
C GLY A 680 -40.46 -2.10 -22.97
N ILE A 681 -40.33 -0.89 -22.42
CA ILE A 681 -39.46 -0.63 -21.26
C ILE A 681 -39.95 -1.41 -20.03
N GLN A 682 -41.27 -1.46 -19.79
CA GLN A 682 -41.85 -2.24 -18.70
C GLN A 682 -41.62 -3.74 -18.89
N ASP A 683 -41.75 -4.26 -20.11
CA ASP A 683 -41.52 -5.69 -20.41
C ASP A 683 -40.06 -6.09 -20.13
N ILE A 684 -39.10 -5.25 -20.54
CA ILE A 684 -37.68 -5.45 -20.23
C ILE A 684 -37.45 -5.41 -18.72
N THR A 685 -37.93 -4.35 -18.06
CA THR A 685 -37.74 -4.14 -16.61
C THR A 685 -38.33 -5.30 -15.82
N GLN A 686 -39.53 -5.77 -16.19
CA GLN A 686 -40.18 -6.90 -15.54
C GLN A 686 -39.41 -8.20 -15.74
N SER A 687 -38.86 -8.43 -16.93
CA SER A 687 -38.05 -9.63 -17.21
C SER A 687 -36.76 -9.63 -16.37
N LEU A 688 -36.05 -8.51 -16.35
CA LEU A 688 -34.79 -8.37 -15.60
C LEU A 688 -34.98 -8.32 -14.07
N SER A 689 -36.20 -8.04 -13.60
CA SER A 689 -36.54 -8.06 -12.17
C SER A 689 -36.85 -9.46 -11.63
N ARG A 690 -36.86 -10.51 -12.47
CA ARG A 690 -37.11 -11.90 -12.05
C ARG A 690 -35.85 -12.57 -11.50
N VAL A 691 -35.17 -11.90 -10.57
CA VAL A 691 -33.99 -12.45 -9.89
C VAL A 691 -34.45 -13.36 -8.76
N ASP A 692 -34.03 -14.63 -8.81
CA ASP A 692 -34.35 -15.64 -7.81
C ASP A 692 -33.12 -16.46 -7.44
N SER A 693 -32.32 -15.94 -6.51
CA SER A 693 -31.13 -16.63 -5.99
C SER A 693 -31.43 -17.91 -5.20
N GLU A 694 -32.66 -18.09 -4.70
CA GLU A 694 -33.04 -19.29 -3.96
C GLU A 694 -33.19 -20.49 -4.92
N HIS A 695 -33.79 -20.25 -6.09
CA HIS A 695 -33.99 -21.27 -7.13
C HIS A 695 -32.92 -21.26 -8.23
N ALA A 696 -32.01 -20.29 -8.23
CA ALA A 696 -30.90 -20.25 -9.17
C ALA A 696 -29.98 -21.48 -9.03
N GLY A 697 -29.52 -22.02 -10.16
CA GLY A 697 -28.73 -23.25 -10.20
C GLY A 697 -27.23 -23.01 -10.37
N ALA A 698 -26.39 -23.96 -9.96
CA ALA A 698 -25.03 -24.10 -10.47
C ALA A 698 -24.87 -25.45 -11.19
N TRP A 699 -23.79 -25.61 -11.94
CA TRP A 699 -23.48 -26.89 -12.58
C TRP A 699 -23.03 -27.91 -11.53
N LYS A 700 -22.10 -27.51 -10.64
CA LYS A 700 -21.65 -28.33 -9.51
C LYS A 700 -22.61 -28.12 -8.34
N LYS A 701 -23.25 -29.19 -7.87
CA LYS A 701 -24.29 -29.08 -6.83
C LYS A 701 -23.70 -28.69 -5.47
N GLU A 702 -22.47 -29.07 -5.21
CA GLU A 702 -21.73 -28.66 -4.01
C GLU A 702 -21.50 -27.14 -4.00
N ASP A 703 -21.08 -26.56 -5.14
CA ASP A 703 -20.88 -25.11 -5.27
C ASP A 703 -22.21 -24.36 -5.14
N GLU A 704 -23.29 -24.89 -5.72
CA GLU A 704 -24.63 -24.31 -5.56
C GLU A 704 -25.03 -24.26 -4.08
N THR A 705 -24.90 -25.39 -3.39
CA THR A 705 -25.25 -25.52 -1.97
C THR A 705 -24.41 -24.58 -1.12
N LYS A 706 -23.13 -24.43 -1.45
CA LYS A 706 -22.19 -23.57 -0.74
C LYS A 706 -22.55 -22.09 -0.89
N VAL A 707 -22.72 -21.60 -2.11
CA VAL A 707 -23.07 -20.19 -2.35
C VAL A 707 -24.43 -19.85 -1.73
N LYS A 708 -25.41 -20.75 -1.86
CA LYS A 708 -26.72 -20.59 -1.21
C LYS A 708 -26.60 -20.54 0.31
N GLY A 709 -25.79 -21.42 0.91
CA GLY A 709 -25.50 -21.40 2.35
C GLY A 709 -24.83 -20.11 2.82
N ILE A 710 -23.92 -19.54 2.01
CA ILE A 710 -23.31 -18.23 2.31
C ILE A 710 -24.37 -17.13 2.30
N ILE A 711 -25.22 -17.09 1.26
CA ILE A 711 -26.28 -16.08 1.16
C ILE A 711 -27.25 -16.18 2.34
N GLU A 712 -27.73 -17.39 2.64
CA GLU A 712 -28.66 -17.65 3.74
C GLU A 712 -28.04 -17.32 5.10
N GLY A 713 -26.76 -17.66 5.30
CA GLY A 713 -26.02 -17.40 6.53
C GLY A 713 -25.58 -15.95 6.75
N THR A 714 -25.76 -15.06 5.76
CA THR A 714 -25.33 -13.65 5.82
C THR A 714 -26.50 -12.68 5.71
N VAL A 715 -26.94 -12.37 4.48
CA VAL A 715 -27.91 -11.31 4.18
C VAL A 715 -29.29 -11.83 3.77
N GLY A 716 -29.38 -13.13 3.44
CA GLY A 716 -30.58 -13.80 2.95
C GLY A 716 -30.88 -13.55 1.47
N PHE A 717 -31.57 -14.52 0.83
CA PHE A 717 -31.89 -14.48 -0.61
C PHE A 717 -32.69 -13.24 -1.03
N LYS A 718 -33.62 -12.78 -0.18
CA LYS A 718 -34.44 -11.60 -0.45
C LYS A 718 -33.58 -10.35 -0.66
N HIS A 719 -32.54 -10.17 0.16
CA HIS A 719 -31.66 -9.01 0.07
C HIS A 719 -30.84 -9.07 -1.23
N VAL A 720 -30.24 -10.22 -1.54
CA VAL A 720 -29.51 -10.45 -2.79
C VAL A 720 -30.40 -10.19 -4.01
N ASN A 721 -31.61 -10.74 -4.03
CA ASN A 721 -32.55 -10.57 -5.15
C ASN A 721 -32.93 -9.11 -5.36
N THR A 722 -33.20 -8.38 -4.27
CA THR A 722 -33.54 -6.95 -4.32
C THR A 722 -32.38 -6.16 -4.91
N HIS A 723 -31.18 -6.39 -4.40
CA HIS A 723 -29.98 -5.64 -4.80
C HIS A 723 -29.60 -5.87 -6.26
N VAL A 724 -29.59 -7.12 -6.70
CA VAL A 724 -29.28 -7.46 -8.10
C VAL A 724 -30.37 -6.95 -9.04
N THR A 725 -31.64 -6.99 -8.63
CA THR A 725 -32.74 -6.36 -9.38
C THR A 725 -32.48 -4.87 -9.56
N GLU A 726 -32.11 -4.14 -8.51
CA GLU A 726 -31.81 -2.71 -8.59
C GLU A 726 -30.64 -2.41 -9.56
N VAL A 727 -29.59 -3.24 -9.56
CA VAL A 727 -28.47 -3.12 -10.50
C VAL A 727 -28.96 -3.25 -11.94
N MET A 728 -29.77 -4.27 -12.24
CA MET A 728 -30.29 -4.53 -13.59
C MET A 728 -31.25 -3.43 -14.05
N VAL A 729 -32.14 -2.97 -13.16
CA VAL A 729 -33.11 -1.90 -13.45
C VAL A 729 -32.42 -0.55 -13.64
N ARG A 730 -31.38 -0.25 -12.86
CA ARG A 730 -30.57 0.95 -13.04
C ARG A 730 -29.88 0.95 -14.40
N TRP A 731 -29.26 -0.17 -14.76
CA TRP A 731 -28.59 -0.33 -16.05
C TRP A 731 -29.54 -0.12 -17.24
N ILE A 732 -30.74 -0.70 -17.24
CA ILE A 732 -31.71 -0.44 -18.33
C ILE A 732 -32.14 1.03 -18.36
N GLY A 733 -32.25 1.69 -17.20
CA GLY A 733 -32.47 3.13 -17.11
C GLY A 733 -31.39 3.94 -17.81
N ASP A 734 -30.13 3.56 -17.63
CA ASP A 734 -28.98 4.19 -18.29
C ASP A 734 -28.98 3.94 -19.81
N VAL A 735 -29.35 2.74 -20.26
CA VAL A 735 -29.50 2.41 -21.69
C VAL A 735 -30.59 3.27 -22.35
N VAL A 736 -31.77 3.37 -21.73
CA VAL A 736 -32.87 4.22 -22.22
C VAL A 736 -32.44 5.68 -22.28
N LYS A 737 -31.75 6.15 -21.23
CA LYS A 737 -31.21 7.50 -21.19
C LYS A 737 -30.26 7.73 -22.36
N HIS A 738 -29.31 6.82 -22.61
CA HIS A 738 -28.37 6.94 -23.71
C HIS A 738 -29.06 7.02 -25.07
N GLN A 739 -29.99 6.12 -25.36
CA GLN A 739 -30.74 6.11 -26.61
C GLN A 739 -31.55 7.40 -26.81
N PHE A 740 -32.12 7.97 -25.74
CA PHE A 740 -32.80 9.26 -25.82
C PHE A 740 -31.84 10.41 -26.16
N HIS A 741 -30.59 10.39 -25.67
CA HIS A 741 -29.58 11.38 -26.03
C HIS A 741 -29.18 11.27 -27.51
N GLU A 742 -29.05 10.05 -28.05
CA GLU A 742 -28.77 9.82 -29.48
C GLU A 742 -29.89 10.41 -30.36
N LEU A 743 -31.16 10.18 -30.01
CA LEU A 743 -32.31 10.75 -30.73
C LEU A 743 -32.31 12.29 -30.72
N ILE A 744 -31.91 12.92 -29.60
CA ILE A 744 -31.77 14.38 -29.52
C ILE A 744 -30.68 14.86 -30.49
N GLN A 745 -29.53 14.18 -30.53
CA GLN A 745 -28.41 14.54 -31.41
C GLN A 745 -28.79 14.39 -32.89
N GLU A 746 -29.47 13.30 -33.25
CA GLU A 746 -29.98 13.09 -34.61
C GLU A 746 -30.99 14.17 -35.02
N ALA A 747 -31.92 14.54 -34.13
CA ALA A 747 -32.88 15.61 -34.40
C ALA A 747 -32.19 16.96 -34.66
N GLN A 748 -31.16 17.29 -33.85
CA GLN A 748 -30.36 18.51 -34.02
C GLN A 748 -29.56 18.50 -35.33
N HIS A 749 -28.99 17.35 -35.70
CA HIS A 749 -28.24 17.19 -36.95
C HIS A 749 -29.14 17.27 -38.20
N ASN A 750 -30.33 16.68 -38.14
CA ASN A 750 -31.32 16.74 -39.21
C ASN A 750 -31.86 18.16 -39.41
N GLN A 751 -32.05 18.92 -38.32
CA GLN A 751 -32.45 20.32 -38.39
C GLN A 751 -31.36 21.20 -39.04
N GLN A 752 -30.09 21.01 -38.65
CA GLN A 752 -28.96 21.70 -39.29
C GLN A 752 -28.82 21.35 -40.78
N SER A 753 -29.07 20.09 -41.16
CA SER A 753 -29.01 19.64 -42.56
C SER A 753 -30.18 20.18 -43.41
N GLN A 754 -31.38 20.30 -42.82
CA GLN A 754 -32.53 20.93 -43.48
C GLN A 754 -32.33 22.44 -43.68
N ASP A 755 -31.76 23.14 -42.69
CA ASP A 755 -31.41 24.56 -42.81
C ASP A 755 -30.33 24.80 -43.89
N LEU A 756 -29.34 23.91 -44.00
CA LEU A 756 -28.31 23.97 -45.04
C LEU A 756 -28.88 23.72 -46.45
N ASN A 757 -29.80 22.76 -46.59
CA ASN A 757 -30.48 22.48 -47.85
C ASN A 757 -31.45 23.60 -48.25
N ALA A 758 -32.13 24.25 -47.30
CA ALA A 758 -32.96 25.43 -47.56
C ALA A 758 -32.12 26.63 -48.03
N GLN A 759 -30.90 26.81 -47.51
CA GLN A 759 -29.96 27.83 -47.99
C GLN A 759 -29.42 27.54 -49.41
N LEU A 760 -29.26 26.28 -49.80
CA LEU A 760 -28.81 25.88 -51.14
C LEU A 760 -29.95 25.90 -52.17
N GLY A 761 -31.19 25.59 -51.79
CA GLY A 761 -32.38 25.65 -52.65
C GLY A 761 -32.79 27.07 -53.08
N HIS A 762 -32.28 28.11 -52.42
CA HIS A 762 -32.45 29.51 -52.84
C HIS A 762 -31.40 30.00 -53.85
N LYS A 763 -30.50 29.13 -54.32
CA LYS A 763 -29.55 29.38 -55.42
C LYS A 763 -29.79 28.45 -56.60
N CYS A 764 -30.94 28.57 -57.26
CA CYS A 764 -31.17 28.21 -58.66
C CYS A 764 -32.18 29.18 -59.27
#